data_AF-A0A9N8EQS1-F1
#
_entry.id   AF-A0A9N8EQS1-F1
#
_cell.length_a   1.000
_cell.length_b   1.000
_cell.length_c   1.000
_cell.angle_alpha   90.00
_cell.angle_beta   90.00
_cell.angle_gamma   90.00
#
_symmetry.space_group_name_H-M   'P 1'
#
loop_
_entity.id
_entity.type
_entity.pdbx_description
1 polymer ?
#
loop_
_entity_poly.entity_id
_entity_poly.type
_entity_poly.pdbx_seq_one_letter_code
_entity_poly.pdbx_strand_id
1 'polypeptide(L)'
;MTIPNKHENEVKEEGMTEPPTNKSQSHPLLSVTDEVDVDSLMMDLERPQNSPFSFNIGSGDSGLMESLTPKDLEMLAHLLKPIMLAQSENDNQKPEDCALPTPTVNSAIKEDKKDDTEWYKPSYGESTYSLLYLYSVDSVAFWYAAFVHVLQITTILLTLIDVVDTDGIHLPPNVSLSVTIAQGLALFPAMAFQSEILEVAARFKDGFLPEILTINPRATYASWLLSGIAQLITGLLLLLTVFILIMQVDSVLDIMLNFAALEFMAYIDDAAFSLAKSGFVGNRLQMAANEVASFRVRKRAASDQGFLQRSWKAGVFFLILSGLFAAWITIVAYRMAGKYMCNTIIVNMGDDFVPSLGAFNGMYDLDSSANSGLEWRAVYVERRSVEIGTPGRGIFDYCEDIKAWTFRIDSKDKSGKGDPCDWIARSSETDGYDITEAVGSAWFVRDETNREVVLEPFSLFCFDCSNEDAEGSDDCGGKGTCSNAVCDCEDGWYGLRCEFVRPCPWINLDARTDKFASTRDWASSYQSIELGKGSLVEAYHRPVYIHEYSDGEYDVVMFTGGRWALTSSVFLPLAGRIPSNALSDGHDDVGSDIGNYFKHAFHGYKGFSTNLSVAFLSDYMEMGTHLSSSSPVGFSWFFAEEAITDNQNQGFGNGISTEFLCRACDESSNPCLYDGKCSDGACVCSLDSFGSLCEIPPGMFMGLFI
;
A
#
# COMPACT_ATOMS: atom_id res chain seq x y z
N MET A 1 -70.80 35.31 -33.67
CA MET A 1 -72.02 35.74 -32.96
C MET A 1 -72.46 34.56 -32.10
N THR A 2 -72.44 34.75 -30.78
CA THR A 2 -73.27 34.09 -29.76
C THR A 2 -73.25 32.56 -29.64
N ILE A 3 -72.58 32.11 -28.56
CA ILE A 3 -72.90 30.90 -27.78
C ILE A 3 -74.34 31.01 -27.26
N PRO A 4 -75.04 29.88 -27.00
CA PRO A 4 -75.38 29.64 -25.60
C PRO A 4 -75.29 28.18 -25.13
N ASN A 5 -74.81 28.08 -23.89
CA ASN A 5 -74.93 27.00 -22.91
C ASN A 5 -76.38 26.56 -22.63
N LYS A 6 -76.57 25.31 -22.17
CA LYS A 6 -77.22 25.02 -20.87
C LYS A 6 -77.18 23.54 -20.44
N HIS A 7 -76.46 23.30 -19.34
CA HIS A 7 -76.86 22.72 -18.03
C HIS A 7 -77.63 21.38 -17.89
N GLU A 8 -77.05 20.54 -16.99
CA GLU A 8 -77.64 19.78 -15.85
C GLU A 8 -78.68 18.66 -16.12
N ASN A 9 -78.63 17.47 -15.52
CA ASN A 9 -78.47 17.15 -14.09
C ASN A 9 -78.10 15.65 -13.81
N GLU A 10 -77.72 15.43 -12.55
CA GLU A 10 -77.43 14.24 -11.72
C GLU A 10 -78.14 12.89 -12.02
N VAL A 11 -77.50 11.76 -11.62
CA VAL A 11 -77.90 10.84 -10.50
C VAL A 11 -77.01 9.56 -10.43
N LYS A 12 -76.38 9.39 -9.25
CA LYS A 12 -76.00 8.22 -8.42
C LYS A 12 -75.80 6.76 -8.90
N GLU A 13 -74.81 6.16 -8.20
CA GLU A 13 -74.73 4.85 -7.51
C GLU A 13 -74.05 3.62 -8.17
N GLU A 14 -72.97 3.20 -7.48
CA GLU A 14 -72.44 1.87 -7.14
C GLU A 14 -72.28 0.74 -8.19
N GLY A 15 -71.10 0.09 -8.17
CA GLY A 15 -70.93 -1.25 -8.74
C GLY A 15 -69.49 -1.72 -8.95
N MET A 16 -68.93 -2.39 -7.94
CA MET A 16 -67.77 -3.30 -7.97
C MET A 16 -67.76 -4.24 -9.20
N THR A 17 -66.60 -4.50 -9.81
CA THR A 17 -66.15 -5.84 -10.28
C THR A 17 -64.72 -5.83 -10.82
N GLU A 18 -63.93 -6.80 -10.35
CA GLU A 18 -62.55 -7.13 -10.77
C GLU A 18 -62.46 -7.59 -12.24
N PRO A 19 -61.32 -7.41 -12.93
CA PRO A 19 -61.04 -8.11 -14.18
C PRO A 19 -60.25 -9.42 -13.97
N PRO A 20 -60.42 -10.41 -14.87
CA PRO A 20 -59.98 -11.79 -14.65
C PRO A 20 -58.52 -12.04 -15.02
N THR A 21 -57.94 -12.96 -14.25
CA THR A 21 -56.67 -13.64 -14.48
C THR A 21 -56.76 -14.56 -15.72
N ASN A 22 -55.93 -14.30 -16.73
CA ASN A 22 -55.77 -15.19 -17.88
C ASN A 22 -54.60 -16.14 -17.66
N LYS A 23 -54.92 -17.43 -17.49
CA LYS A 23 -53.99 -18.56 -17.55
C LYS A 23 -53.60 -18.80 -19.00
N SER A 24 -52.32 -18.66 -19.32
CA SER A 24 -51.75 -19.17 -20.57
C SER A 24 -51.23 -20.60 -20.37
N GLN A 25 -51.66 -21.48 -21.25
CA GLN A 25 -51.42 -22.91 -21.26
C GLN A 25 -50.01 -23.24 -21.78
N SER A 26 -49.41 -24.22 -21.13
CA SER A 26 -48.21 -24.92 -21.55
C SER A 26 -48.49 -25.89 -22.71
N HIS A 27 -47.59 -25.92 -23.69
CA HIS A 27 -47.38 -27.07 -24.58
C HIS A 27 -45.88 -27.25 -24.87
N PRO A 28 -45.43 -28.47 -25.20
CA PRO A 28 -44.13 -28.98 -24.76
C PRO A 28 -43.09 -29.19 -25.88
N LEU A 29 -41.82 -29.22 -25.44
CA LEU A 29 -40.69 -30.03 -25.91
C LEU A 29 -40.40 -30.15 -27.42
N LEU A 30 -39.26 -29.60 -27.83
CA LEU A 30 -38.33 -30.27 -28.74
C LEU A 30 -36.90 -29.84 -28.40
N SER A 31 -36.15 -30.76 -27.79
CA SER A 31 -34.71 -30.69 -27.58
C SER A 31 -34.00 -31.18 -28.84
N VAL A 32 -33.25 -30.30 -29.50
CA VAL A 32 -32.24 -30.68 -30.49
C VAL A 32 -30.89 -30.30 -29.88
N THR A 33 -30.15 -31.33 -29.48
CA THR A 33 -28.74 -31.23 -29.11
C THR A 33 -27.94 -31.44 -30.38
N ASP A 34 -27.34 -30.37 -30.90
CA ASP A 34 -26.26 -30.46 -31.87
C ASP A 34 -24.94 -30.20 -31.14
N GLU A 35 -24.14 -31.27 -31.05
CA GLU A 35 -22.71 -31.23 -30.73
C GLU A 35 -22.00 -30.47 -31.86
N VAL A 36 -21.30 -29.39 -31.52
CA VAL A 36 -20.33 -28.76 -32.43
C VAL A 36 -18.94 -29.04 -31.90
N ASP A 37 -18.27 -29.91 -32.63
CA ASP A 37 -16.87 -30.30 -32.58
C ASP A 37 -16.01 -29.11 -33.03
N VAL A 38 -15.10 -28.63 -32.17
CA VAL A 38 -14.09 -27.61 -32.54
C VAL A 38 -12.73 -28.07 -32.04
N ASP A 39 -12.18 -29.08 -32.71
CA ASP A 39 -10.75 -29.27 -32.84
C ASP A 39 -10.27 -28.57 -34.13
N SER A 40 -9.08 -27.95 -34.05
CA SER A 40 -8.28 -27.38 -35.14
C SER A 40 -8.34 -25.86 -35.34
N LEU A 41 -7.46 -25.15 -34.63
CA LEU A 41 -6.56 -24.19 -35.29
C LEU A 41 -5.29 -23.98 -34.43
N MET A 42 -4.26 -24.78 -34.72
CA MET A 42 -2.88 -24.44 -34.39
C MET A 42 -2.38 -23.40 -35.41
N MET A 43 -1.92 -22.25 -34.94
CA MET A 43 -0.94 -21.44 -35.65
C MET A 43 0.19 -21.05 -34.71
N ASP A 44 1.38 -21.44 -35.13
CA ASP A 44 2.68 -21.16 -34.53
C ASP A 44 2.97 -19.66 -34.47
N LEU A 45 3.33 -19.17 -33.27
CA LEU A 45 4.13 -17.96 -33.12
C LEU A 45 5.35 -18.28 -32.24
N GLU A 46 6.48 -18.45 -32.91
CA GLU A 46 7.82 -18.54 -32.32
C GLU A 46 8.35 -17.17 -31.87
N ARG A 47 8.99 -17.15 -30.68
CA ARG A 47 10.16 -16.36 -30.21
C ARG A 47 9.94 -15.54 -28.92
N PRO A 48 11.01 -15.24 -28.16
CA PRO A 48 12.10 -16.12 -27.74
C PRO A 48 12.31 -16.09 -26.21
N GLN A 49 12.89 -17.17 -25.69
CA GLN A 49 13.44 -17.27 -24.33
C GLN A 49 14.59 -16.29 -24.13
N ASN A 50 14.61 -15.58 -22.99
CA ASN A 50 15.78 -15.39 -22.11
C ASN A 50 15.46 -14.49 -20.91
N SER A 51 15.23 -15.08 -19.74
CA SER A 51 15.75 -14.59 -18.45
C SER A 51 15.67 -15.72 -17.41
N PRO A 52 16.68 -15.90 -16.52
CA PRO A 52 16.72 -17.05 -15.61
C PRO A 52 16.34 -16.68 -14.16
N PHE A 53 15.86 -17.69 -13.44
CA PHE A 53 15.67 -17.77 -11.98
C PHE A 53 14.49 -17.02 -11.34
N SER A 54 13.33 -17.68 -11.30
CA SER A 54 12.35 -17.52 -10.22
C SER A 54 12.36 -18.79 -9.35
N PHE A 55 12.62 -18.61 -8.06
CA PHE A 55 12.58 -19.68 -7.06
C PHE A 55 11.14 -19.75 -6.53
N ASN A 56 10.40 -20.79 -6.93
CA ASN A 56 9.00 -20.97 -6.57
C ASN A 56 8.95 -21.81 -5.27
N ILE A 57 8.64 -21.18 -4.13
CA ILE A 57 8.33 -21.89 -2.88
C ILE A 57 6.80 -22.01 -2.82
N GLY A 58 6.32 -23.26 -2.82
CA GLY A 58 4.91 -23.58 -2.87
C GLY A 58 4.12 -23.06 -1.68
N SER A 59 2.91 -22.56 -1.96
CA SER A 59 1.89 -22.23 -0.97
C SER A 59 1.48 -23.50 -0.21
N GLY A 60 1.88 -23.59 1.05
CA GLY A 60 1.31 -24.52 2.01
C GLY A 60 0.12 -23.86 2.69
N ASP A 61 -1.02 -24.54 2.69
CA ASP A 61 -2.22 -24.21 3.46
C ASP A 61 -1.88 -23.87 4.92
N SER A 62 -2.05 -22.61 5.31
CA SER A 62 -1.98 -22.14 6.70
C SER A 62 -3.40 -22.03 7.27
N GLY A 63 -4.00 -23.18 7.57
CA GLY A 63 -5.18 -23.27 8.42
C GLY A 63 -4.80 -23.63 9.86
N LEU A 64 -5.34 -22.85 10.81
CA LEU A 64 -5.17 -22.89 12.29
C LEU A 64 -3.95 -22.15 12.87
N MET A 65 -4.15 -20.87 13.20
CA MET A 65 -3.61 -20.30 14.44
C MET A 65 -4.77 -19.99 15.40
N GLU A 66 -4.98 -20.90 16.35
CA GLU A 66 -5.64 -20.57 17.62
C GLU A 66 -4.76 -19.57 18.39
N SER A 67 -5.41 -18.67 19.11
CA SER A 67 -4.78 -17.67 19.96
C SER A 67 -3.76 -18.31 20.92
N LEU A 68 -2.54 -17.77 20.96
CA LEU A 68 -1.48 -18.19 21.88
C LEU A 68 -1.99 -18.15 23.32
N THR A 69 -2.12 -19.32 23.92
CA THR A 69 -2.55 -19.47 25.31
C THR A 69 -1.35 -19.25 26.25
N PRO A 70 -1.58 -18.98 27.54
CA PRO A 70 -0.50 -18.90 28.53
C PRO A 70 0.43 -20.12 28.57
N LYS A 71 -0.02 -21.29 28.10
CA LYS A 71 0.80 -22.50 27.97
C LYS A 71 1.81 -22.44 26.82
N ASP A 72 1.50 -21.72 25.75
CA ASP A 72 2.40 -21.58 24.59
C ASP A 72 3.56 -20.62 24.94
N LEU A 73 3.29 -19.61 25.77
CA LEU A 73 4.31 -18.77 26.42
C LEU A 73 5.21 -19.56 27.39
N GLU A 74 4.66 -20.54 28.11
CA GLU A 74 5.43 -21.43 28.99
C GLU A 74 6.30 -22.41 28.18
N MET A 75 5.84 -22.84 27.00
CA MET A 75 6.61 -23.65 26.05
C MET A 75 7.78 -22.86 25.42
N LEU A 76 7.56 -21.59 25.07
CA LEU A 76 8.63 -20.68 24.60
C LEU A 76 9.70 -20.46 25.69
N ALA A 77 9.29 -20.27 26.95
CA ALA A 77 10.22 -20.20 28.09
C ALA A 77 10.99 -21.51 28.30
N HIS A 78 10.39 -22.66 28.01
CA HIS A 78 11.04 -23.96 28.05
C HIS A 78 11.99 -24.23 26.86
N LEU A 79 11.72 -23.67 25.68
CA LEU A 79 12.56 -23.76 24.48
C LEU A 79 13.80 -22.85 24.54
N LEU A 80 13.72 -21.73 25.26
CA LEU A 80 14.88 -20.84 25.49
C LEU A 80 15.82 -21.35 26.59
N LYS A 81 15.34 -22.25 27.45
CA LYS A 81 16.09 -22.78 28.60
C LYS A 81 17.35 -23.60 28.23
N PRO A 82 17.35 -24.47 27.20
CA PRO A 82 18.54 -25.19 26.76
C PRO A 82 19.57 -24.27 26.10
N ILE A 83 19.13 -23.24 25.37
CA ILE A 83 20.01 -22.26 24.72
C ILE A 83 20.76 -21.45 25.79
N MET A 84 20.07 -21.02 26.85
CA MET A 84 20.70 -20.34 27.99
C MET A 84 21.55 -21.26 28.87
N LEU A 85 21.25 -22.56 28.93
CA LEU A 85 22.05 -23.53 29.68
C LEU A 85 23.31 -24.00 28.93
N ALA A 86 23.29 -24.05 27.59
CA ALA A 86 24.43 -24.43 26.77
C ALA A 86 25.61 -23.46 26.88
N GLN A 87 25.37 -22.18 27.18
CA GLN A 87 26.43 -21.20 27.45
C GLN A 87 27.07 -21.34 28.86
N SER A 88 26.44 -22.08 29.78
CA SER A 88 26.95 -22.25 31.15
C SER A 88 27.81 -23.50 31.35
N GLU A 89 27.81 -24.46 30.41
CA GLU A 89 28.37 -25.80 30.66
C GLU A 89 29.79 -26.02 30.08
N ASN A 90 30.37 -25.02 29.39
CA ASN A 90 31.65 -25.19 28.70
C ASN A 90 32.90 -24.86 29.53
N ASP A 91 32.77 -24.52 30.81
CA ASP A 91 33.89 -24.02 31.64
C ASP A 91 34.35 -24.94 32.78
N ASN A 92 33.80 -26.16 32.93
CA ASN A 92 34.08 -26.99 34.12
C ASN A 92 34.27 -28.50 33.89
N GLN A 93 34.87 -28.93 32.78
CA GLN A 93 35.33 -30.32 32.66
C GLN A 93 36.84 -30.43 32.88
N LYS A 94 37.21 -30.53 34.16
CA LYS A 94 38.55 -30.88 34.61
C LYS A 94 38.76 -32.40 34.38
N PRO A 95 39.87 -32.85 33.77
CA PRO A 95 40.11 -34.27 33.59
C PRO A 95 40.42 -34.92 34.96
N GLU A 96 39.66 -35.97 35.30
CA GLU A 96 39.90 -36.82 36.46
C GLU A 96 41.14 -37.70 36.22
N ASP A 97 42.25 -37.34 36.87
CA ASP A 97 43.38 -38.26 37.05
C ASP A 97 43.12 -39.17 38.27
N CYS A 98 43.23 -40.48 38.03
CA CYS A 98 43.18 -41.53 39.04
C CYS A 98 44.36 -41.41 40.02
N ALA A 99 44.09 -41.28 41.33
CA ALA A 99 45.11 -41.42 42.37
C ALA A 99 44.70 -42.46 43.44
N LEU A 100 45.63 -43.40 43.69
CA LEU A 100 45.65 -44.33 44.82
C LEU A 100 45.92 -43.58 46.14
N PRO A 101 45.46 -44.10 47.30
CA PRO A 101 45.58 -43.41 48.58
C PRO A 101 46.92 -43.69 49.26
N THR A 102 47.55 -42.65 49.81
CA THR A 102 48.62 -42.77 50.82
C THR A 102 48.30 -41.96 52.07
N PRO A 103 48.78 -42.40 53.25
CA PRO A 103 48.23 -42.00 54.53
C PRO A 103 48.84 -40.71 55.09
N THR A 104 47.99 -40.08 55.89
CA THR A 104 48.13 -38.83 56.63
C THR A 104 49.29 -38.81 57.63
N VAL A 105 50.09 -37.73 57.56
CA VAL A 105 50.98 -37.28 58.64
C VAL A 105 50.65 -35.82 58.95
N ASN A 106 50.10 -35.59 60.15
CA ASN A 106 49.82 -34.27 60.68
C ASN A 106 51.10 -33.65 61.25
N SER A 107 51.54 -32.53 60.69
CA SER A 107 52.44 -31.59 61.37
C SER A 107 52.00 -30.17 61.09
N ALA A 108 51.62 -29.47 62.16
CA ALA A 108 51.23 -28.06 62.14
C ALA A 108 52.43 -27.18 61.79
N ILE A 109 52.49 -26.75 60.53
CA ILE A 109 53.36 -25.67 60.06
C ILE A 109 52.49 -24.42 60.01
N LYS A 110 52.93 -23.34 60.69
CA LYS A 110 52.37 -22.01 60.47
C LYS A 110 52.73 -21.61 59.04
N GLU A 111 51.78 -21.73 58.12
CA GLU A 111 51.93 -21.21 56.77
C GLU A 111 52.06 -19.68 56.85
N ASP A 112 53.23 -19.17 56.49
CA ASP A 112 53.37 -17.80 56.03
C ASP A 112 52.29 -17.58 54.97
N LYS A 113 51.47 -16.53 55.14
CA LYS A 113 50.51 -16.07 54.13
C LYS A 113 51.31 -15.75 52.87
N LYS A 114 51.47 -16.75 52.01
CA LYS A 114 51.97 -16.59 50.66
C LYS A 114 50.97 -15.65 50.01
N ASP A 115 51.46 -14.48 49.61
CA ASP A 115 50.68 -13.47 48.94
C ASP A 115 50.26 -14.08 47.59
N ASP A 116 49.13 -14.79 47.59
CA ASP A 116 48.52 -15.45 46.45
C ASP A 116 48.13 -14.33 45.48
N THR A 117 49.11 -13.96 44.68
CA THR A 117 49.01 -13.00 43.62
C THR A 117 48.15 -13.62 42.55
N GLU A 118 46.85 -13.46 42.74
CA GLU A 118 45.78 -14.00 41.91
C GLU A 118 45.95 -13.43 40.49
N TRP A 119 46.43 -14.26 39.58
CA TRP A 119 46.49 -13.94 38.16
C TRP A 119 45.07 -13.96 37.60
N TYR A 120 44.62 -12.83 37.08
CA TYR A 120 43.29 -12.71 36.48
C TYR A 120 43.41 -12.85 34.96
N LYS A 121 42.45 -13.52 34.32
CA LYS A 121 42.31 -13.48 32.86
C LYS A 121 41.76 -12.09 32.55
N PRO A 122 42.54 -11.16 31.97
CA PRO A 122 42.00 -9.86 31.59
C PRO A 122 40.77 -10.06 30.69
N SER A 123 39.87 -9.08 30.65
CA SER A 123 38.64 -9.11 29.84
C SER A 123 38.91 -9.09 28.32
N TYR A 124 40.12 -9.39 27.87
CA TYR A 124 40.40 -9.70 26.48
C TYR A 124 39.76 -11.08 26.23
N GLY A 125 38.55 -11.07 25.67
CA GLY A 125 37.88 -12.26 25.18
C GLY A 125 38.79 -13.04 24.23
N GLU A 126 38.52 -14.34 24.09
CA GLU A 126 39.11 -15.19 23.07
C GLU A 126 38.54 -14.83 21.70
N SER A 127 38.82 -13.60 21.25
CA SER A 127 38.26 -13.00 20.03
C SER A 127 39.36 -12.55 19.07
N THR A 128 39.00 -12.37 17.80
CA THR A 128 39.95 -11.91 16.78
C THR A 128 40.45 -10.48 17.04
N TYR A 129 39.67 -9.65 17.73
CA TYR A 129 40.09 -8.31 18.17
C TYR A 129 41.31 -8.34 19.10
N SER A 130 41.46 -9.40 19.89
CA SER A 130 42.64 -9.61 20.74
C SER A 130 43.90 -9.91 19.90
N LEU A 131 43.76 -10.61 18.77
CA LEU A 131 44.86 -10.81 17.80
C LEU A 131 45.25 -9.50 17.12
N LEU A 132 44.26 -8.69 16.74
CA LEU A 132 44.48 -7.37 16.13
C LEU A 132 45.24 -6.42 17.08
N TYR A 133 44.99 -6.55 18.39
CA TYR A 133 45.68 -5.77 19.42
C TYR A 133 47.12 -6.25 19.65
N LEU A 134 47.32 -7.55 19.87
CA LEU A 134 48.59 -8.08 20.38
C LEU A 134 49.67 -8.25 19.30
N TYR A 135 49.31 -8.39 18.02
CA TYR A 135 50.29 -8.64 16.97
C TYR A 135 50.58 -7.41 16.08
N SER A 136 51.79 -7.37 15.52
CA SER A 136 52.19 -6.31 14.59
C SER A 136 51.50 -6.42 13.24
N VAL A 137 51.35 -5.28 12.57
CA VAL A 137 50.73 -5.13 11.23
C VAL A 137 51.36 -6.07 10.19
N ASP A 138 52.65 -6.40 10.32
CA ASP A 138 53.35 -7.30 9.39
C ASP A 138 53.09 -8.81 9.66
N SER A 139 52.29 -9.16 10.67
CA SER A 139 52.05 -10.55 11.06
C SER A 139 50.84 -11.15 10.36
N VAL A 140 50.88 -12.47 10.14
CA VAL A 140 49.74 -13.23 9.59
C VAL A 140 48.52 -13.18 10.53
N ALA A 141 48.75 -13.14 11.85
CA ALA A 141 47.68 -13.03 12.86
C ALA A 141 46.90 -11.72 12.76
N PHE A 142 47.61 -10.61 12.55
CA PHE A 142 47.00 -9.30 12.36
C PHE A 142 46.11 -9.27 11.10
N TRP A 143 46.64 -9.72 9.96
CA TRP A 143 45.88 -9.73 8.69
C TRP A 143 44.69 -10.69 8.73
N TYR A 144 44.81 -11.82 9.42
CA TYR A 144 43.67 -12.72 9.63
C TYR A 144 42.55 -12.05 10.43
N ALA A 145 42.88 -11.42 11.55
CA ALA A 145 41.90 -10.69 12.35
C ALA A 145 41.27 -9.51 11.58
N ALA A 146 42.09 -8.75 10.85
CA ALA A 146 41.61 -7.67 9.99
C ALA A 146 40.67 -8.18 8.89
N PHE A 147 40.99 -9.32 8.25
CA PHE A 147 40.13 -9.95 7.25
C PHE A 147 38.78 -10.36 7.85
N VAL A 148 38.77 -11.00 9.01
CA VAL A 148 37.54 -11.42 9.71
C VAL A 148 36.68 -10.20 10.05
N HIS A 149 37.29 -9.13 10.58
CA HIS A 149 36.58 -7.88 10.86
C HIS A 149 35.99 -7.24 9.60
N VAL A 150 36.74 -7.19 8.49
CA VAL A 150 36.24 -6.69 7.20
C VAL A 150 35.08 -7.54 6.69
N LEU A 151 35.17 -8.86 6.81
CA LEU A 151 34.09 -9.78 6.42
C LEU A 151 32.82 -9.54 7.26
N GLN A 152 32.96 -9.40 8.57
CA GLN A 152 31.86 -9.14 9.49
C GLN A 152 31.20 -7.78 9.19
N ILE A 153 31.98 -6.71 9.07
CA ILE A 153 31.48 -5.38 8.71
C ILE A 153 30.81 -5.39 7.34
N THR A 154 31.39 -6.05 6.34
CA THR A 154 30.79 -6.14 5.00
C THR A 154 29.44 -6.84 5.06
N THR A 155 29.32 -7.93 5.83
CA THR A 155 28.05 -8.66 5.98
C THR A 155 26.99 -7.81 6.68
N ILE A 156 27.36 -7.09 7.74
CA ILE A 156 26.45 -6.18 8.45
C ILE A 156 26.03 -5.03 7.54
N LEU A 157 26.95 -4.42 6.78
CA LEU A 157 26.64 -3.33 5.87
C LEU A 157 25.76 -3.78 4.70
N LEU A 158 26.01 -4.96 4.14
CA LEU A 158 25.13 -5.52 3.10
C LEU A 158 23.72 -5.74 3.65
N THR A 159 23.60 -6.29 4.85
CA THR A 159 22.30 -6.45 5.52
C THR A 159 21.63 -5.09 5.76
N LEU A 160 22.39 -4.10 6.22
CA LEU A 160 21.88 -2.75 6.48
C LEU A 160 21.43 -2.04 5.19
N ILE A 161 22.16 -2.21 4.09
CA ILE A 161 21.81 -1.65 2.78
C ILE A 161 20.55 -2.33 2.23
N ASP A 162 20.43 -3.65 2.39
CA ASP A 162 19.24 -4.40 1.96
C ASP A 162 17.99 -3.97 2.74
N VAL A 163 18.17 -3.70 4.03
CA VAL A 163 17.13 -3.26 4.96
C VAL A 163 16.74 -1.79 4.76
N VAL A 164 17.71 -0.93 4.43
CA VAL A 164 17.50 0.50 4.11
C VAL A 164 17.44 0.63 2.60
N ASP A 165 16.29 0.26 2.04
CA ASP A 165 16.01 0.35 0.61
C ASP A 165 16.23 1.79 0.08
N THR A 166 16.38 1.95 -1.24
CA THR A 166 16.61 3.27 -1.87
C THR A 166 15.47 4.25 -1.63
N ASP A 167 14.26 3.73 -1.40
CA ASP A 167 13.05 4.51 -1.15
C ASP A 167 12.88 4.87 0.33
N GLY A 168 13.86 4.50 1.18
CA GLY A 168 13.90 4.80 2.60
C GLY A 168 13.64 3.58 3.48
N ILE A 169 13.44 3.84 4.77
CA ILE A 169 13.13 2.77 5.74
C ILE A 169 11.63 2.48 5.65
N HIS A 170 11.29 1.34 5.05
CA HIS A 170 9.92 0.82 5.02
C HIS A 170 9.45 0.44 6.43
N LEU A 171 8.82 1.38 7.13
CA LEU A 171 8.23 1.12 8.43
C LEU A 171 6.75 0.80 8.23
N PRO A 172 6.26 -0.39 8.64
CA PRO A 172 4.84 -0.70 8.53
C PRO A 172 4.05 0.37 9.30
N PRO A 173 3.05 0.99 8.67
CA PRO A 173 2.42 2.17 9.23
C PRO A 173 1.48 1.85 10.40
N ASN A 174 0.95 0.63 10.45
CA ASN A 174 0.08 0.20 11.54
C ASN A 174 0.26 -1.27 11.92
N VAL A 175 1.15 -1.52 12.88
CA VAL A 175 1.37 -2.84 13.45
C VAL A 175 0.43 -3.12 14.61
N SER A 176 0.02 -4.38 14.77
CA SER A 176 -0.80 -4.79 15.90
C SER A 176 -0.13 -4.47 17.26
N LEU A 177 -0.96 -4.29 18.29
CA LEU A 177 -0.46 -3.98 19.64
C LEU A 177 0.44 -5.09 20.18
N SER A 178 0.13 -6.36 19.89
CA SER A 178 0.96 -7.51 20.27
C SER A 178 2.35 -7.42 19.66
N VAL A 179 2.44 -7.06 18.37
CA VAL A 179 3.72 -6.87 17.67
C VAL A 179 4.46 -5.68 18.25
N THR A 180 3.80 -4.55 18.49
CA THR A 180 4.42 -3.37 19.13
C THR A 180 5.03 -3.70 20.51
N ILE A 181 4.31 -4.47 21.34
CA ILE A 181 4.83 -4.93 22.63
C ILE A 181 6.00 -5.89 22.43
N ALA A 182 5.90 -6.83 21.49
CA ALA A 182 6.97 -7.77 21.17
C ALA A 182 8.24 -7.04 20.70
N GLN A 183 8.10 -6.01 19.85
CA GLN A 183 9.19 -5.14 19.41
C GLN A 183 9.87 -4.45 20.60
N GLY A 184 9.09 -3.89 21.53
CA GLY A 184 9.64 -3.26 22.74
C GLY A 184 10.36 -4.27 23.66
N LEU A 185 9.80 -5.48 23.82
CA LEU A 185 10.43 -6.55 24.60
C LEU A 185 11.68 -7.10 23.93
N ALA A 186 11.72 -7.15 22.60
CA ALA A 186 12.85 -7.59 21.79
C ALA A 186 14.10 -6.69 21.96
N LEU A 187 13.95 -5.43 22.36
CA LEU A 187 15.09 -4.55 22.64
C LEU A 187 15.99 -5.06 23.79
N PHE A 188 15.42 -5.81 24.75
CA PHE A 188 16.20 -6.40 25.85
C PHE A 188 17.15 -7.51 25.38
N PRO A 189 16.69 -8.60 24.73
CA PRO A 189 17.58 -9.60 24.18
C PRO A 189 18.49 -9.02 23.10
N ALA A 190 18.01 -8.09 22.26
CA ALA A 190 18.86 -7.39 21.29
C ALA A 190 20.08 -6.77 21.97
N MET A 191 19.90 -6.05 23.07
CA MET A 191 21.01 -5.47 23.83
C MET A 191 21.81 -6.52 24.61
N ALA A 192 21.17 -7.56 25.15
CA ALA A 192 21.85 -8.62 25.89
C ALA A 192 22.80 -9.44 25.02
N PHE A 193 22.45 -9.65 23.75
CA PHE A 193 23.28 -10.36 22.78
C PHE A 193 24.42 -9.52 22.20
N GLN A 194 24.46 -8.20 22.46
CA GLN A 194 25.60 -7.35 22.07
C GLN A 194 26.79 -7.48 23.04
N SER A 195 27.45 -8.64 23.03
CA SER A 195 28.68 -8.88 23.81
C SER A 195 29.79 -7.88 23.46
N GLU A 196 29.92 -7.53 22.17
CA GLU A 196 30.97 -6.66 21.63
C GLU A 196 31.05 -5.29 22.32
N ILE A 197 29.89 -4.65 22.52
CA ILE A 197 29.81 -3.33 23.16
C ILE A 197 30.23 -3.43 24.63
N LEU A 198 29.77 -4.47 25.33
CA LEU A 198 30.06 -4.67 26.75
C LEU A 198 31.54 -5.01 26.99
N GLU A 199 32.14 -5.79 26.09
CA GLU A 199 33.57 -6.11 26.11
C GLU A 199 34.42 -4.87 25.85
N VAL A 200 34.06 -4.05 24.86
CA VAL A 200 34.78 -2.80 24.58
C VAL A 200 34.65 -1.80 25.73
N ALA A 201 33.45 -1.66 26.30
CA ALA A 201 33.25 -0.80 27.46
C ALA A 201 34.10 -1.26 28.66
N ALA A 202 34.25 -2.59 28.84
CA ALA A 202 35.17 -3.16 29.82
C ALA A 202 36.64 -2.83 29.50
N ARG A 203 37.04 -3.02 28.23
CA ARG A 203 38.40 -2.76 27.75
C ARG A 203 38.81 -1.30 27.92
N PHE A 204 37.93 -0.35 27.57
CA PHE A 204 38.21 1.08 27.75
C PHE A 204 38.25 1.50 29.21
N LYS A 205 37.42 0.88 30.06
CA LYS A 205 37.48 1.11 31.51
C LYS A 205 38.79 0.61 32.12
N ASP A 206 39.24 -0.57 31.73
CA ASP A 206 40.50 -1.15 32.23
C ASP A 206 41.73 -0.37 31.73
N GLY A 207 41.60 0.29 30.58
CA GLY A 207 42.62 1.14 29.98
C GLY A 207 43.77 0.35 29.35
N PHE A 208 44.75 1.07 28.82
CA PHE A 208 45.96 0.44 28.28
C PHE A 208 46.88 0.01 29.43
N LEU A 209 47.21 -1.28 29.47
CA LEU A 209 48.09 -1.87 30.48
C LEU A 209 49.53 -1.83 29.99
N PRO A 210 50.42 -0.99 30.56
CA PRO A 210 51.80 -0.90 30.11
C PRO A 210 52.59 -2.19 30.34
N GLU A 211 52.14 -3.08 31.23
CA GLU A 211 52.74 -4.41 31.42
C GLU A 211 52.72 -5.23 30.12
N ILE A 212 51.77 -4.98 29.22
CA ILE A 212 51.66 -5.70 27.93
C ILE A 212 52.88 -5.43 27.06
N LEU A 213 53.48 -4.24 27.13
CA LEU A 213 54.71 -3.90 26.40
C LEU A 213 55.91 -4.74 26.82
N THR A 214 55.89 -5.31 28.04
CA THR A 214 56.97 -6.19 28.51
C THR A 214 56.88 -7.59 27.91
N ILE A 215 55.67 -8.06 27.62
CA ILE A 215 55.42 -9.37 27.02
C ILE A 215 55.50 -9.27 25.50
N ASN A 216 54.86 -8.23 24.95
CA ASN A 216 54.85 -7.97 23.52
C ASN A 216 55.17 -6.49 23.25
N PRO A 217 56.44 -6.15 22.96
CA PRO A 217 56.88 -4.78 22.71
C PRO A 217 56.17 -4.11 21.52
N ARG A 218 55.48 -4.89 20.68
CA ARG A 218 54.77 -4.42 19.48
C ARG A 218 53.31 -4.04 19.75
N ALA A 219 52.76 -4.38 20.91
CA ALA A 219 51.41 -4.01 21.31
C ALA A 219 51.36 -2.52 21.71
N THR A 220 51.31 -1.65 20.71
CA THR A 220 51.28 -0.20 20.93
C THR A 220 49.92 0.28 21.43
N TYR A 221 49.88 1.46 22.05
CA TYR A 221 48.62 2.12 22.42
C TYR A 221 47.69 2.34 21.21
N ALA A 222 48.26 2.60 20.03
CA ALA A 222 47.49 2.77 18.80
C ALA A 222 46.78 1.47 18.39
N SER A 223 47.46 0.31 18.48
CA SER A 223 46.85 -0.99 18.20
C SER A 223 45.73 -1.34 19.19
N TRP A 224 45.91 -1.00 20.48
CA TRP A 224 44.88 -1.17 21.51
C TRP A 224 43.63 -0.34 21.19
N LEU A 225 43.83 0.95 20.88
CA LEU A 225 42.75 1.87 20.57
C LEU A 225 42.04 1.48 19.27
N LEU A 226 42.78 1.12 18.23
CA LEU A 226 42.24 0.70 16.93
C LEU A 226 41.36 -0.54 17.08
N SER A 227 41.83 -1.56 17.81
CA SER A 227 41.06 -2.77 18.08
C SER A 227 39.79 -2.48 18.88
N GLY A 228 39.87 -1.62 19.92
CA GLY A 228 38.69 -1.18 20.67
C GLY A 228 37.68 -0.42 19.82
N ILE A 229 38.13 0.49 18.95
CA ILE A 229 37.26 1.25 18.04
C ILE A 229 36.61 0.32 17.00
N ALA A 230 37.38 -0.60 16.39
CA ALA A 230 36.86 -1.55 15.42
C ALA A 230 35.75 -2.44 16.01
N GLN A 231 35.96 -2.95 17.23
CA GLN A 231 34.97 -3.76 17.94
C GLN A 231 33.74 -2.91 18.33
N LEU A 232 33.92 -1.65 18.75
CA LEU A 232 32.81 -0.73 19.04
C LEU A 232 31.95 -0.44 17.80
N ILE A 233 32.59 -0.14 16.67
CA ILE A 233 31.90 0.15 15.41
C ILE A 233 31.07 -1.06 14.98
N THR A 234 31.64 -2.26 15.05
CA THR A 234 30.93 -3.51 14.71
C THR A 234 29.71 -3.71 15.60
N GLY A 235 29.88 -3.60 16.93
CA GLY A 235 28.76 -3.74 17.87
C GLY A 235 27.67 -2.69 17.66
N LEU A 236 28.03 -1.43 17.38
CA LEU A 236 27.05 -0.36 17.11
C LEU A 236 26.31 -0.56 15.78
N LEU A 237 27.00 -0.98 14.71
CA LEU A 237 26.38 -1.27 13.42
C LEU A 237 25.46 -2.48 13.51
N LEU A 238 25.88 -3.54 14.21
CA LEU A 238 25.04 -4.72 14.44
C LEU A 238 23.79 -4.32 15.23
N LEU A 239 23.95 -3.55 16.32
CA LEU A 239 22.82 -3.08 17.11
C LEU A 239 21.85 -2.20 16.31
N LEU A 240 22.36 -1.30 15.47
CA LEU A 240 21.54 -0.48 14.57
C LEU A 240 20.77 -1.35 13.58
N THR A 241 21.43 -2.34 12.98
CA THR A 241 20.82 -3.28 12.03
C THR A 241 19.71 -4.10 12.71
N VAL A 242 19.99 -4.65 13.90
CA VAL A 242 19.00 -5.35 14.73
C VAL A 242 17.80 -4.45 15.03
N PHE A 243 18.05 -3.21 15.42
CA PHE A 243 17.00 -2.25 15.74
C PHE A 243 16.09 -2.00 14.54
N ILE A 244 16.65 -1.71 13.36
CA ILE A 244 15.85 -1.46 12.15
C ILE A 244 15.05 -2.71 11.77
N LEU A 245 15.65 -3.89 11.78
CA LEU A 245 14.96 -5.16 11.53
C LEU A 245 13.78 -5.39 12.48
N ILE A 246 13.95 -5.12 13.79
CA ILE A 246 12.85 -5.21 14.76
C ILE A 246 11.77 -4.16 14.47
N MET A 247 12.11 -2.99 13.92
CA MET A 247 11.10 -2.00 13.58
C MET A 247 10.31 -2.35 12.32
N GLN A 248 10.91 -3.01 11.33
CA GLN A 248 10.26 -3.29 10.04
C GLN A 248 9.29 -4.47 10.06
N VAL A 249 9.49 -5.42 10.96
CA VAL A 249 8.61 -6.60 11.07
C VAL A 249 7.19 -6.24 11.48
N ASP A 250 6.25 -6.87 10.79
CA ASP A 250 4.81 -6.89 11.01
C ASP A 250 4.35 -8.10 11.85
N SER A 251 5.16 -9.16 11.93
CA SER A 251 4.87 -10.37 12.70
C SER A 251 5.86 -10.65 13.85
N VAL A 252 5.38 -11.32 14.90
CA VAL A 252 6.23 -11.72 16.05
C VAL A 252 7.20 -12.85 15.67
N LEU A 253 6.82 -13.71 14.73
CA LEU A 253 7.65 -14.82 14.29
C LEU A 253 8.89 -14.30 13.55
N ASP A 254 8.71 -13.27 12.73
CA ASP A 254 9.81 -12.66 11.97
C ASP A 254 10.80 -11.92 12.88
N ILE A 255 10.33 -11.36 14.01
CA ILE A 255 11.23 -10.85 15.06
C ILE A 255 12.18 -11.96 15.52
N MET A 256 11.66 -13.16 15.77
CA MET A 256 12.45 -14.29 16.27
C MET A 256 13.41 -14.84 15.20
N LEU A 257 12.98 -14.88 13.94
CA LEU A 257 13.84 -15.28 12.82
C LEU A 257 15.00 -14.30 12.61
N ASN A 258 14.71 -13.00 12.68
CA ASN A 258 15.73 -11.96 12.59
C ASN A 258 16.77 -12.12 13.70
N PHE A 259 16.36 -12.43 14.94
CA PHE A 259 17.30 -12.70 16.03
C PHE A 259 18.24 -13.87 15.74
N ALA A 260 17.74 -14.98 15.19
CA ALA A 260 18.56 -16.13 14.88
C ALA A 260 19.64 -15.81 13.83
N ALA A 261 19.28 -15.04 12.79
CA ALA A 261 20.22 -14.58 11.78
C ALA A 261 21.27 -13.62 12.35
N LEU A 262 20.86 -12.72 13.24
CA LEU A 262 21.73 -11.73 13.88
C LEU A 262 22.70 -12.38 14.88
N GLU A 263 22.28 -13.41 15.61
CA GLU A 263 23.13 -14.21 16.49
C GLU A 263 24.26 -14.89 15.70
N PHE A 264 23.95 -15.42 14.52
CA PHE A 264 24.96 -15.99 13.63
C PHE A 264 26.01 -14.95 13.21
N MET A 265 25.59 -13.72 12.86
CA MET A 265 26.51 -12.64 12.50
C MET A 265 27.40 -12.18 13.66
N ALA A 266 26.85 -12.16 14.87
CA ALA A 266 27.60 -11.84 16.09
C ALA A 266 28.68 -12.89 16.40
N TYR A 267 28.48 -14.15 15.98
CA TYR A 267 29.37 -15.27 16.32
C TYR A 267 30.54 -15.49 15.35
N ILE A 268 30.61 -14.74 14.23
CA ILE A 268 31.60 -14.96 13.17
C ILE A 268 33.03 -14.82 13.69
N ASP A 269 33.31 -13.83 14.53
CA ASP A 269 34.66 -13.55 15.00
C ASP A 269 35.13 -14.57 16.06
N ASP A 270 34.26 -14.95 16.99
CA ASP A 270 34.50 -16.03 17.96
C ASP A 270 34.74 -17.37 17.27
N ALA A 271 33.91 -17.71 16.26
CA ALA A 271 34.10 -18.89 15.44
C ALA A 271 35.46 -18.85 14.71
N ALA A 272 35.81 -17.71 14.12
CA ALA A 272 37.09 -17.53 13.43
C ALA A 272 38.29 -17.64 14.40
N PHE A 273 38.17 -17.13 15.62
CA PHE A 273 39.20 -17.30 16.65
C PHE A 273 39.32 -18.77 17.09
N SER A 274 38.20 -19.45 17.31
CA SER A 274 38.17 -20.89 17.65
C SER A 274 38.80 -21.78 16.58
N LEU A 275 38.56 -21.47 15.29
CA LEU A 275 39.20 -22.13 14.16
C LEU A 275 40.72 -21.90 14.13
N ALA A 276 41.16 -20.67 14.41
CA ALA A 276 42.58 -20.34 14.53
C ALA A 276 43.23 -21.11 15.69
N LYS A 277 42.60 -21.13 16.87
CA LYS A 277 43.04 -21.85 18.08
C LYS A 277 43.14 -23.36 17.88
N SER A 278 42.23 -23.94 17.10
CA SER A 278 42.23 -25.36 16.75
C SER A 278 43.30 -25.72 15.69
N GLY A 279 43.87 -24.73 15.02
CA GLY A 279 44.93 -24.90 14.03
C GLY A 279 44.46 -25.17 12.60
N PHE A 280 43.16 -25.07 12.32
CA PHE A 280 42.61 -25.27 10.97
C PHE A 280 43.16 -24.27 9.95
N VAL A 281 43.39 -23.01 10.37
CA VAL A 281 43.91 -21.95 9.49
C VAL A 281 45.44 -22.01 9.36
N GLY A 282 46.11 -22.77 10.23
CA GLY A 282 47.54 -23.05 10.17
C GLY A 282 48.30 -22.85 11.48
N ASN A 283 49.45 -23.52 11.61
CA ASN A 283 50.23 -23.60 12.85
C ASN A 283 50.67 -22.24 13.39
N ARG A 284 50.95 -21.25 12.52
CA ARG A 284 51.35 -19.90 12.96
C ARG A 284 50.21 -19.17 13.68
N LEU A 285 48.99 -19.28 13.16
CA LEU A 285 47.80 -18.70 13.76
C LEU A 285 47.39 -19.45 15.03
N GLN A 286 47.56 -20.78 15.05
CA GLN A 286 47.34 -21.59 16.23
C GLN A 286 48.21 -21.16 17.40
N MET A 287 49.51 -20.99 17.16
CA MET A 287 50.43 -20.50 18.17
C MET A 287 50.01 -19.11 18.66
N ALA A 288 49.61 -18.23 17.75
CA ALA A 288 49.16 -16.89 18.11
C ALA A 288 47.88 -16.88 18.96
N ALA A 289 46.86 -17.62 18.54
CA ALA A 289 45.59 -17.74 19.27
C ALA A 289 45.78 -18.41 20.64
N ASN A 290 46.64 -19.43 20.75
CA ASN A 290 46.97 -20.05 22.03
C ASN A 290 47.75 -19.10 22.95
N GLU A 291 48.63 -18.26 22.40
CA GLU A 291 49.33 -17.21 23.16
C GLU A 291 48.31 -16.23 23.75
N VAL A 292 47.37 -15.73 22.94
CA VAL A 292 46.26 -14.87 23.40
C VAL A 292 45.41 -15.57 24.47
N ALA A 293 45.01 -16.82 24.25
CA ALA A 293 44.17 -17.57 25.21
C ALA A 293 44.88 -17.83 26.54
N SER A 294 46.21 -18.00 26.51
CA SER A 294 47.04 -18.21 27.71
C SER A 294 47.40 -16.92 28.44
N PHE A 295 47.12 -15.75 27.86
CA PHE A 295 47.52 -14.46 28.39
C PHE A 295 46.82 -14.15 29.73
N ARG A 296 47.60 -13.92 30.79
CA ARG A 296 47.12 -13.59 32.14
C ARG A 296 47.80 -12.31 32.62
N VAL A 297 47.04 -11.42 33.28
CA VAL A 297 47.57 -10.16 33.83
C VAL A 297 47.44 -10.18 35.35
N ARG A 298 48.42 -9.59 36.04
CA ARG A 298 48.40 -9.46 37.50
C ARG A 298 47.24 -8.53 37.91
N LYS A 299 46.33 -9.03 38.73
CA LYS A 299 45.18 -8.25 39.22
C LYS A 299 45.70 -7.05 40.02
N ARG A 300 45.36 -5.82 39.60
CA ARG A 300 45.58 -4.64 40.47
C ARG A 300 44.79 -4.87 41.75
N ALA A 301 45.42 -4.61 42.92
CA ALA A 301 44.80 -4.86 44.21
C ALA A 301 43.42 -4.19 44.26
N ALA A 302 42.37 -5.00 44.46
CA ALA A 302 40.96 -4.58 44.39
C ALA A 302 40.56 -3.53 45.45
N SER A 303 41.49 -3.14 46.32
CA SER A 303 41.31 -2.24 47.45
C SER A 303 40.97 -0.80 47.07
N ASP A 304 41.13 -0.39 45.80
CA ASP A 304 40.94 1.01 45.37
C ASP A 304 39.88 1.20 44.27
N GLN A 305 39.21 0.13 43.83
CA GLN A 305 38.11 0.26 42.86
C GLN A 305 36.82 0.64 43.59
N GLY A 306 36.55 1.94 43.67
CA GLY A 306 35.31 2.48 44.22
C GLY A 306 34.05 1.88 43.56
N PHE A 307 32.94 1.88 44.29
CA PHE A 307 31.62 1.42 43.85
C PHE A 307 31.23 1.92 42.44
N LEU A 308 31.63 3.16 42.10
CA LEU A 308 31.42 3.79 40.79
C LEU A 308 31.97 2.96 39.62
N GLN A 309 33.13 2.32 39.78
CA GLN A 309 33.72 1.49 38.72
C GLN A 309 32.95 0.19 38.52
N ARG A 310 32.32 -0.38 39.57
CA ARG A 310 31.50 -1.60 39.41
C ARG A 310 30.23 -1.31 38.60
N SER A 311 29.66 -0.12 38.75
CA SER A 311 28.44 0.29 38.03
C SER A 311 28.66 0.77 36.60
N TRP A 312 29.91 0.97 36.14
CA TRP A 312 30.17 1.52 34.80
C TRP A 312 29.57 0.68 33.66
N LYS A 313 29.75 -0.65 33.68
CA LYS A 313 29.21 -1.54 32.65
C LYS A 313 27.67 -1.46 32.60
N ALA A 314 27.04 -1.48 33.77
CA ALA A 314 25.60 -1.29 33.89
C ALA A 314 25.16 0.09 33.39
N GLY A 315 25.93 1.15 33.69
CA GLY A 315 25.66 2.50 33.22
C GLY A 315 25.68 2.63 31.69
N VAL A 316 26.71 2.07 31.03
CA VAL A 316 26.79 2.04 29.56
C VAL A 316 25.62 1.25 28.97
N PHE A 317 25.31 0.09 29.55
CA PHE A 317 24.17 -0.74 29.14
C PHE A 317 22.84 0.04 29.22
N PHE A 318 22.54 0.67 30.36
CA PHE A 318 21.30 1.44 30.54
C PHE A 318 21.25 2.67 29.63
N LEU A 319 22.39 3.31 29.36
CA LEU A 319 22.46 4.47 28.45
C LEU A 319 22.07 4.07 27.02
N ILE A 320 22.64 2.98 26.51
CA ILE A 320 22.33 2.50 25.15
C ILE A 320 20.88 2.01 25.07
N LEU A 321 20.45 1.22 26.05
CA LEU A 321 19.08 0.72 26.13
C LEU A 321 18.05 1.87 26.17
N SER A 322 18.33 2.92 26.95
CA SER A 322 17.48 4.13 26.99
C SER A 322 17.42 4.83 25.64
N GLY A 323 18.53 4.88 24.90
CA GLY A 323 18.58 5.41 23.53
C GLY A 323 17.70 4.61 22.56
N LEU A 324 17.78 3.27 22.61
CA LEU A 324 16.93 2.39 21.79
C LEU A 324 15.45 2.55 22.13
N PHE A 325 15.09 2.60 23.41
CA PHE A 325 13.71 2.84 23.83
C PHE A 325 13.20 4.22 23.41
N ALA A 326 14.02 5.26 23.52
CA ALA A 326 13.64 6.59 23.05
C ALA A 326 13.37 6.60 21.54
N ALA A 327 14.23 5.94 20.74
CA ALA A 327 14.02 5.79 19.31
C ALA A 327 12.75 4.98 19.00
N TRP A 328 12.54 3.84 19.66
CA TRP A 328 11.33 3.02 19.52
C TRP A 328 10.06 3.79 19.89
N ILE A 329 10.02 4.47 21.03
CA ILE A 329 8.88 5.31 21.45
C ILE A 329 8.60 6.39 20.40
N THR A 330 9.64 7.00 19.83
CA THR A 330 9.50 8.02 18.78
C THR A 330 8.87 7.42 17.52
N ILE A 331 9.32 6.25 17.09
CA ILE A 331 8.76 5.54 15.92
C ILE A 331 7.30 5.14 16.18
N VAL A 332 7.00 4.56 17.35
CA VAL A 332 5.63 4.20 17.75
C VAL A 332 4.73 5.43 17.80
N ALA A 333 5.22 6.55 18.34
CA ALA A 333 4.47 7.80 18.35
C ALA A 333 4.18 8.32 16.92
N TYR A 334 5.13 8.19 15.99
CA TYR A 334 4.90 8.55 14.59
C TYR A 334 3.95 7.59 13.87
N ARG A 335 3.97 6.29 14.18
CA ARG A 335 2.98 5.32 13.70
C ARG A 335 1.58 5.67 14.20
N MET A 336 1.45 5.91 15.50
CA MET A 336 0.17 6.31 16.11
C MET A 336 -0.36 7.64 15.56
N ALA A 337 0.54 8.54 15.13
CA ALA A 337 0.16 9.78 14.48
C ALA A 337 -0.29 9.59 13.01
N GLY A 338 -0.24 8.38 12.47
CA GLY A 338 -0.59 8.08 11.07
C GLY A 338 0.42 8.63 10.07
N LYS A 339 1.63 9.05 10.49
CA LYS A 339 2.60 9.72 9.61
C LYS A 339 3.11 8.84 8.47
N TYR A 340 3.05 7.53 8.65
CA TYR A 340 3.50 6.55 7.66
C TYR A 340 2.35 6.00 6.81
N MET A 341 1.10 6.34 7.13
CA MET A 341 -0.06 5.94 6.34
C MET A 341 -0.21 6.88 5.14
N CYS A 342 -0.82 6.38 4.08
CA CYS A 342 -1.31 7.22 3.00
C CYS A 342 -2.34 8.20 3.55
N ASN A 343 -2.16 9.48 3.28
CA ASN A 343 -3.14 10.52 3.57
C ASN A 343 -4.28 10.45 2.57
N THR A 344 -4.00 10.10 1.31
CA THR A 344 -4.99 9.93 0.26
C THR A 344 -4.75 8.64 -0.50
N ILE A 345 -5.82 7.89 -0.72
CA ILE A 345 -5.84 6.73 -1.60
C ILE A 345 -6.79 6.99 -2.76
N ILE A 346 -6.48 6.42 -3.91
CA ILE A 346 -7.38 6.39 -5.07
C ILE A 346 -7.90 4.97 -5.21
N VAL A 347 -9.22 4.87 -5.31
CA VAL A 347 -9.93 3.59 -5.38
C VAL A 347 -10.72 3.51 -6.67
N ASN A 348 -10.63 2.35 -7.33
CA ASN A 348 -11.45 1.99 -8.46
C ASN A 348 -12.11 0.63 -8.18
N MET A 349 -13.43 0.61 -8.23
CA MET A 349 -14.27 -0.55 -8.03
C MET A 349 -15.03 -0.84 -9.33
N GLY A 350 -15.12 -2.13 -9.67
CA GLY A 350 -15.99 -2.65 -10.69
C GLY A 350 -17.47 -2.49 -10.31
N ASP A 351 -18.33 -2.51 -11.32
CA ASP A 351 -19.76 -2.29 -11.16
C ASP A 351 -20.62 -3.45 -11.72
N ASP A 352 -19.98 -4.60 -11.99
CA ASP A 352 -20.64 -5.77 -12.61
C ASP A 352 -21.69 -6.42 -11.69
N PHE A 353 -21.42 -6.52 -10.39
CA PHE A 353 -22.32 -7.17 -9.41
C PHE A 353 -23.12 -6.17 -8.58
N VAL A 354 -22.50 -5.04 -8.24
CA VAL A 354 -23.13 -3.99 -7.43
C VAL A 354 -22.93 -2.66 -8.18
N PRO A 355 -23.86 -2.29 -9.08
CA PRO A 355 -23.59 -1.18 -10.00
C PRO A 355 -23.38 0.18 -9.32
N SER A 356 -23.86 0.35 -8.09
CA SER A 356 -23.64 1.56 -7.29
C SER A 356 -22.18 1.75 -6.85
N LEU A 357 -21.35 0.69 -6.81
CA LEU A 357 -19.95 0.80 -6.38
C LEU A 357 -19.10 1.62 -7.35
N GLY A 358 -19.37 1.56 -8.65
CA GLY A 358 -18.67 2.38 -9.63
C GLY A 358 -18.80 3.89 -9.37
N ALA A 359 -19.87 4.30 -8.67
CA ALA A 359 -20.08 5.70 -8.31
C ALA A 359 -19.26 6.19 -7.11
N PHE A 360 -18.54 5.28 -6.45
CA PHE A 360 -17.65 5.58 -5.34
C PHE A 360 -16.17 5.53 -5.77
N ASN A 361 -15.90 5.39 -7.06
CA ASN A 361 -14.53 5.46 -7.55
C ASN A 361 -14.00 6.89 -7.42
N GLY A 362 -12.76 7.04 -6.95
CA GLY A 362 -12.15 8.35 -6.74
C GLY A 362 -11.20 8.40 -5.55
N MET A 363 -11.02 9.60 -5.01
CA MET A 363 -10.10 9.87 -3.90
C MET A 363 -10.77 9.72 -2.53
N TYR A 364 -10.04 9.11 -1.60
CA TYR A 364 -10.41 8.98 -0.21
C TYR A 364 -9.29 9.51 0.68
N ASP A 365 -9.65 10.30 1.68
CA ASP A 365 -8.73 10.92 2.61
C ASP A 365 -8.76 10.23 3.97
N LEU A 366 -7.60 10.13 4.60
CA LEU A 366 -7.44 9.65 5.97
C LEU A 366 -8.15 10.61 6.94
N ASP A 367 -9.16 10.11 7.64
CA ASP A 367 -9.89 10.88 8.63
C ASP A 367 -9.09 10.99 9.94
N SER A 368 -8.29 12.05 10.03
CA SER A 368 -7.52 12.37 11.25
C SER A 368 -8.40 12.56 12.50
N SER A 369 -9.70 12.85 12.35
CA SER A 369 -10.60 13.05 13.49
C SER A 369 -11.05 11.72 14.11
N ALA A 370 -11.09 10.65 13.31
CA ALA A 370 -11.39 9.29 13.76
C ALA A 370 -10.33 8.77 14.76
N ASN A 371 -9.12 9.33 14.74
CA ASN A 371 -8.00 8.96 15.59
C ASN A 371 -8.02 9.58 17.00
N SER A 372 -9.13 10.17 17.44
CA SER A 372 -9.21 10.82 18.77
C SER A 372 -9.44 9.86 19.95
N GLY A 373 -9.59 8.54 19.68
CA GLY A 373 -9.84 7.50 20.68
C GLY A 373 -8.63 6.58 20.97
N LEU A 374 -8.81 5.64 21.91
CA LEU A 374 -7.83 4.56 22.16
C LEU A 374 -7.77 3.52 21.03
N GLU A 375 -8.78 3.48 20.17
CA GLU A 375 -8.81 2.68 18.94
C GLU A 375 -8.23 3.51 17.78
N TRP A 376 -6.93 3.35 17.54
CA TRP A 376 -6.17 4.01 16.48
C TRP A 376 -6.34 3.30 15.14
N ARG A 377 -7.58 3.19 14.66
CA ARG A 377 -7.89 2.54 13.37
C ARG A 377 -7.98 3.60 12.30
N ALA A 378 -7.22 3.41 11.23
CA ALA A 378 -7.27 4.26 10.05
C ALA A 378 -8.65 4.14 9.40
N VAL A 379 -9.26 5.28 9.12
CA VAL A 379 -10.53 5.39 8.42
C VAL A 379 -10.30 6.27 7.22
N TYR A 380 -10.61 5.77 6.03
CA TYR A 380 -10.53 6.56 4.80
C TYR A 380 -11.93 6.97 4.37
N VAL A 381 -12.11 8.25 4.12
CA VAL A 381 -13.39 8.88 3.82
C VAL A 381 -13.34 9.48 2.43
N GLU A 382 -14.35 9.21 1.62
CA GLU A 382 -14.48 9.76 0.28
C GLU A 382 -14.41 11.29 0.30
N ARG A 383 -13.42 11.88 -0.39
CA ARG A 383 -13.10 13.31 -0.36
C ARG A 383 -14.30 14.19 -0.72
N ARG A 384 -14.99 13.83 -1.82
CA ARG A 384 -16.15 14.60 -2.33
C ARG A 384 -17.31 14.66 -1.33
N SER A 385 -17.46 13.64 -0.49
CA SER A 385 -18.55 13.59 0.49
C SER A 385 -18.34 14.55 1.68
N VAL A 386 -17.09 14.98 1.93
CA VAL A 386 -16.73 15.89 3.03
C VAL A 386 -17.19 17.30 2.76
N GLU A 387 -16.99 17.77 1.53
CA GLU A 387 -17.27 19.15 1.14
C GLU A 387 -18.77 19.50 1.22
N ILE A 388 -19.64 18.52 0.96
CA ILE A 388 -21.06 18.77 0.74
C ILE A 388 -21.89 18.43 2.00
N GLY A 389 -21.29 17.81 3.02
CA GLY A 389 -21.98 17.41 4.25
C GLY A 389 -23.20 16.53 3.97
N THR A 390 -23.19 15.74 2.91
CA THR A 390 -24.35 15.00 2.39
C THR A 390 -24.38 13.54 2.83
N PRO A 391 -25.58 12.92 2.88
CA PRO A 391 -25.68 11.47 3.15
C PRO A 391 -25.03 10.66 2.03
N GLY A 392 -24.65 9.42 2.35
CA GLY A 392 -24.11 8.48 1.37
C GLY A 392 -22.61 8.62 1.15
N ARG A 393 -21.85 8.84 2.23
CA ARG A 393 -20.38 8.95 2.19
C ARG A 393 -19.76 7.56 2.10
N GLY A 394 -18.92 7.31 1.09
CA GLY A 394 -18.09 6.10 1.07
C GLY A 394 -17.04 6.13 2.18
N ILE A 395 -16.91 5.02 2.92
CA ILE A 395 -15.94 4.88 4.00
C ILE A 395 -15.24 3.53 3.89
N PHE A 396 -13.91 3.54 3.95
CA PHE A 396 -13.11 2.36 4.27
C PHE A 396 -12.74 2.37 5.74
N ASP A 397 -13.03 1.27 6.44
CA ASP A 397 -12.69 1.04 7.84
C ASP A 397 -12.33 -0.44 8.03
N TYR A 398 -11.68 -0.77 9.13
CA TYR A 398 -11.23 -2.13 9.43
C TYR A 398 -12.21 -2.85 10.36
N CYS A 399 -12.72 -4.01 9.92
CA CYS A 399 -13.58 -4.86 10.74
C CYS A 399 -12.73 -5.92 11.46
N GLU A 400 -12.63 -5.79 12.79
CA GLU A 400 -11.86 -6.70 13.64
C GLU A 400 -12.40 -8.14 13.62
N ASP A 401 -13.72 -8.31 13.57
CA ASP A 401 -14.37 -9.63 13.70
C ASP A 401 -14.02 -10.57 12.54
N ILE A 402 -13.80 -10.01 11.35
CA ILE A 402 -13.43 -10.76 10.14
C ILE A 402 -12.00 -10.45 9.68
N LYS A 403 -11.27 -9.63 10.43
CA LYS A 403 -9.89 -9.18 10.13
C LYS A 403 -9.70 -8.69 8.68
N ALA A 404 -10.62 -7.88 8.19
CA ALA A 404 -10.57 -7.40 6.82
C ALA A 404 -10.92 -5.92 6.73
N TRP A 405 -10.36 -5.27 5.72
CA TRP A 405 -10.81 -3.95 5.30
C TRP A 405 -12.19 -4.04 4.70
N THR A 406 -13.02 -3.06 5.01
CA THR A 406 -14.42 -3.04 4.59
C THR A 406 -14.74 -1.70 3.97
N PHE A 407 -15.54 -1.73 2.90
CA PHE A 407 -16.18 -0.56 2.32
C PHE A 407 -17.63 -0.51 2.74
N ARG A 408 -18.07 0.63 3.28
CA ARG A 408 -19.46 0.89 3.63
C ARG A 408 -19.89 2.29 3.22
N ILE A 409 -21.21 2.47 3.13
CA ILE A 409 -21.81 3.76 2.83
C ILE A 409 -22.45 4.30 4.11
N ASP A 410 -22.05 5.49 4.52
CA ASP A 410 -22.55 6.12 5.73
C ASP A 410 -24.00 6.61 5.54
N SER A 411 -24.93 6.01 6.28
CA SER A 411 -26.33 6.41 6.31
C SER A 411 -26.58 7.39 7.47
N LYS A 412 -27.02 8.61 7.13
CA LYS A 412 -27.23 9.71 8.08
C LYS A 412 -28.22 9.43 9.21
N ASP A 413 -29.06 8.41 9.07
CA ASP A 413 -30.16 8.17 10.01
C ASP A 413 -29.68 7.59 11.35
N LYS A 414 -28.41 7.16 11.45
CA LYS A 414 -27.83 6.65 12.69
C LYS A 414 -26.78 7.65 13.19
N SER A 415 -27.11 8.36 14.27
CA SER A 415 -26.19 9.29 14.95
C SER A 415 -25.01 8.60 15.68
N GLY A 416 -24.62 7.40 15.27
CA GLY A 416 -23.53 6.62 15.86
C GLY A 416 -22.54 6.20 14.79
N LYS A 417 -21.28 5.97 15.19
CA LYS A 417 -20.27 5.35 14.32
C LYS A 417 -20.87 4.03 13.83
N GLY A 418 -21.10 3.94 12.52
CA GLY A 418 -21.57 2.70 11.90
C GLY A 418 -20.63 1.55 12.25
N ASP A 419 -21.18 0.36 12.43
CA ASP A 419 -20.37 -0.84 12.63
C ASP A 419 -19.50 -1.06 11.38
N PRO A 420 -18.15 -1.09 11.48
CA PRO A 420 -17.29 -1.36 10.33
C PRO A 420 -17.59 -2.73 9.70
N CYS A 421 -18.17 -3.66 10.45
CA CYS A 421 -18.53 -4.98 9.95
C CYS A 421 -19.85 -5.01 9.14
N ASP A 422 -20.57 -3.89 9.02
CA ASP A 422 -21.72 -3.71 8.13
C ASP A 422 -21.26 -3.20 6.75
N TRP A 423 -20.70 -4.12 5.96
CA TRP A 423 -19.97 -3.82 4.74
C TRP A 423 -20.73 -4.16 3.46
N ILE A 424 -20.41 -3.44 2.38
CA ILE A 424 -20.88 -3.67 1.01
C ILE A 424 -19.82 -4.40 0.18
N ALA A 425 -18.56 -3.96 0.33
CA ALA A 425 -17.40 -4.68 -0.17
C ALA A 425 -16.41 -4.95 0.98
N ARG A 426 -15.59 -5.99 0.88
CA ARG A 426 -14.51 -6.25 1.83
C ARG A 426 -13.27 -6.83 1.15
N SER A 427 -12.10 -6.62 1.72
CA SER A 427 -10.88 -7.30 1.29
C SER A 427 -10.87 -8.76 1.75
N SER A 428 -9.82 -9.47 1.33
CA SER A 428 -9.36 -10.68 2.03
C SER A 428 -8.89 -10.33 3.45
N GLU A 429 -8.69 -11.36 4.29
CA GLU A 429 -8.15 -11.14 5.64
C GLU A 429 -6.75 -10.51 5.55
N THR A 430 -6.48 -9.51 6.38
CA THR A 430 -5.16 -8.89 6.53
C THR A 430 -4.67 -9.01 7.97
N ASP A 431 -3.36 -9.07 8.15
CA ASP A 431 -2.76 -9.13 9.49
C ASP A 431 -2.56 -7.73 10.09
N GLY A 432 -2.37 -6.73 9.23
CA GLY A 432 -2.21 -5.34 9.60
C GLY A 432 -3.46 -4.50 9.40
N TYR A 433 -3.34 -3.27 9.89
CA TYR A 433 -4.34 -2.21 9.79
C TYR A 433 -3.86 -1.13 8.81
N ASP A 434 -3.10 -1.54 7.80
CA ASP A 434 -2.78 -0.72 6.64
C ASP A 434 -3.63 -1.17 5.46
N ILE A 435 -4.34 -0.25 4.83
CA ILE A 435 -5.18 -0.56 3.67
C ILE A 435 -4.32 -0.89 2.44
N THR A 436 -3.05 -0.46 2.43
CA THR A 436 -2.16 -0.77 1.32
C THR A 436 -1.78 -2.26 1.29
N GLU A 437 -1.86 -2.99 2.41
CA GLU A 437 -1.71 -4.45 2.45
C GLU A 437 -2.84 -5.16 1.71
N ALA A 438 -4.01 -4.52 1.59
CA ALA A 438 -5.13 -5.05 0.81
C ALA A 438 -4.95 -4.81 -0.69
N VAL A 439 -3.92 -4.07 -1.13
CA VAL A 439 -3.61 -3.84 -2.55
C VAL A 439 -3.12 -5.15 -3.17
N GLY A 440 -3.85 -5.62 -4.18
CA GLY A 440 -3.59 -6.91 -4.84
C GLY A 440 -4.24 -8.11 -4.16
N SER A 441 -4.84 -7.94 -2.98
CA SER A 441 -5.73 -8.96 -2.41
C SER A 441 -7.06 -8.99 -3.14
N ALA A 442 -7.75 -10.14 -3.11
CA ALA A 442 -9.10 -10.23 -3.66
C ALA A 442 -10.08 -9.44 -2.79
N TRP A 443 -10.93 -8.65 -3.43
CA TRP A 443 -12.06 -7.97 -2.80
C TRP A 443 -13.35 -8.73 -3.10
N PHE A 444 -14.32 -8.66 -2.19
CA PHE A 444 -15.57 -9.40 -2.26
C PHE A 444 -16.74 -8.46 -2.07
N VAL A 445 -17.80 -8.69 -2.82
CA VAL A 445 -19.11 -8.03 -2.65
C VAL A 445 -20.20 -9.08 -2.44
N ARG A 446 -21.32 -8.66 -1.87
CA ARG A 446 -22.51 -9.51 -1.73
C ARG A 446 -23.45 -9.27 -2.90
N ASP A 447 -23.80 -10.32 -3.62
CA ASP A 447 -24.84 -10.26 -4.65
C ASP A 447 -26.26 -10.19 -4.04
N GLU A 448 -27.29 -10.16 -4.88
CA GLU A 448 -28.69 -10.14 -4.45
C GLU A 448 -29.09 -11.38 -3.62
N THR A 449 -28.36 -12.49 -3.76
CA THR A 449 -28.55 -13.73 -2.98
C THR A 449 -27.75 -13.74 -1.69
N ASN A 450 -27.07 -12.63 -1.36
CA ASN A 450 -26.16 -12.49 -0.24
C ASN A 450 -24.97 -13.48 -0.31
N ARG A 451 -24.61 -13.91 -1.53
CA ARG A 451 -23.40 -14.70 -1.79
C ARG A 451 -22.24 -13.76 -2.04
N GLU A 452 -21.08 -14.12 -1.49
CA GLU A 452 -19.84 -13.41 -1.78
C GLU A 452 -19.32 -13.77 -3.17
N VAL A 453 -19.08 -12.74 -3.97
CA VAL A 453 -18.47 -12.81 -5.29
C VAL A 453 -17.27 -11.88 -5.33
N VAL A 454 -16.24 -12.26 -6.08
CA VAL A 454 -15.03 -11.44 -6.21
C VAL A 454 -15.39 -10.15 -6.96
N LEU A 455 -14.99 -9.01 -6.41
CA LEU A 455 -15.13 -7.70 -7.03
C LEU A 455 -13.98 -7.51 -8.01
N GLU A 456 -14.28 -7.66 -9.30
CA GLU A 456 -13.35 -7.37 -10.39
C GLU A 456 -13.96 -6.35 -11.34
N PRO A 457 -13.15 -5.39 -11.86
CA PRO A 457 -11.82 -5.05 -11.36
C PRO A 457 -11.88 -4.33 -10.01
N PHE A 458 -10.84 -4.49 -9.19
CA PHE A 458 -10.62 -3.65 -8.02
C PHE A 458 -9.16 -3.18 -8.02
N SER A 459 -8.95 -1.88 -7.92
CA SER A 459 -7.60 -1.32 -7.77
C SER A 459 -7.60 -0.23 -6.71
N LEU A 460 -6.58 -0.26 -5.85
CA LEU A 460 -6.33 0.74 -4.82
C LEU A 460 -4.87 1.14 -4.90
N PHE A 461 -4.59 2.44 -4.82
CA PHE A 461 -3.21 2.93 -4.78
C PHE A 461 -3.10 4.17 -3.88
N CYS A 462 -1.94 4.30 -3.24
CA CYS A 462 -1.57 5.46 -2.44
C CYS A 462 -1.28 6.67 -3.34
N PHE A 463 -1.69 7.87 -2.94
CA PHE A 463 -1.47 9.08 -3.71
C PHE A 463 -1.23 10.28 -2.80
N ASP A 464 0.01 10.48 -2.34
CA ASP A 464 0.33 11.40 -1.25
C ASP A 464 1.22 12.59 -1.61
N CYS A 465 1.58 12.76 -2.89
CA CYS A 465 2.57 13.76 -3.33
C CYS A 465 3.87 13.73 -2.50
N SER A 466 4.34 12.56 -2.05
CA SER A 466 5.35 12.41 -1.00
C SER A 466 6.73 13.03 -1.33
N ASN A 467 6.93 13.43 -2.59
CA ASN A 467 8.15 14.05 -3.09
C ASN A 467 7.90 15.50 -3.55
N GLU A 468 7.29 16.34 -2.73
CA GLU A 468 7.03 17.77 -3.05
C GLU A 468 8.32 18.53 -3.46
N ASP A 469 9.48 18.10 -2.97
CA ASP A 469 10.78 18.74 -3.25
C ASP A 469 11.53 18.13 -4.47
N ALA A 470 11.05 17.02 -5.03
CA ALA A 470 11.66 16.45 -6.22
C ALA A 470 10.96 17.00 -7.47
N GLU A 471 11.60 17.99 -8.12
CA GLU A 471 11.19 18.40 -9.47
C GLU A 471 11.13 17.15 -10.37
N GLY A 472 9.91 16.77 -10.78
CA GLY A 472 9.65 15.61 -11.63
C GLY A 472 9.26 14.33 -10.91
N SER A 473 8.54 14.38 -9.77
CA SER A 473 7.86 13.18 -9.30
C SER A 473 6.88 12.67 -10.38
N ASP A 474 6.97 11.38 -10.72
CA ASP A 474 6.14 10.74 -11.74
C ASP A 474 4.65 10.61 -11.32
N ASP A 475 4.29 11.11 -10.13
CA ASP A 475 2.94 11.04 -9.57
C ASP A 475 1.92 11.75 -10.48
N CYS A 476 2.29 12.92 -11.03
CA CYS A 476 1.51 13.68 -12.01
C CYS A 476 1.95 13.44 -13.46
N GLY A 477 2.53 12.26 -13.75
CA GLY A 477 2.99 11.89 -15.10
C GLY A 477 4.09 12.79 -15.68
N GLY A 478 4.75 13.59 -14.83
CA GLY A 478 5.70 14.62 -15.25
C GLY A 478 5.07 15.79 -16.04
N LYS A 479 3.75 16.00 -15.91
CA LYS A 479 2.95 17.00 -16.65
C LYS A 479 2.15 17.94 -15.73
N GLY A 480 2.56 18.06 -14.47
CA GLY A 480 1.90 18.91 -13.50
C GLY A 480 2.65 18.96 -12.17
N THR A 481 2.16 19.79 -11.27
CA THR A 481 2.66 19.90 -9.88
C THR A 481 1.66 19.27 -8.92
N CYS A 482 2.13 18.34 -8.08
CA CYS A 482 1.30 17.66 -7.09
C CYS A 482 1.15 18.54 -5.85
N SER A 483 -0.08 18.86 -5.44
CA SER A 483 -0.37 19.52 -4.16
C SER A 483 -1.58 18.89 -3.47
N ASN A 484 -1.43 18.46 -2.21
CA ASN A 484 -2.49 17.80 -1.42
C ASN A 484 -3.17 16.62 -2.16
N ALA A 485 -2.39 15.73 -2.75
CA ALA A 485 -2.90 14.60 -3.54
C ALA A 485 -3.82 15.03 -4.70
N VAL A 486 -3.58 16.21 -5.27
CA VAL A 486 -4.23 16.71 -6.49
C VAL A 486 -3.15 17.26 -7.41
N CYS A 487 -3.19 16.89 -8.69
CA CYS A 487 -2.26 17.44 -9.67
C CYS A 487 -2.81 18.72 -10.30
N ASP A 488 -2.05 19.80 -10.20
CA ASP A 488 -2.24 20.99 -11.01
C ASP A 488 -1.55 20.78 -12.36
N CYS A 489 -2.33 20.47 -13.39
CA CYS A 489 -1.82 20.11 -14.70
C CYS A 489 -1.31 21.31 -15.51
N GLU A 490 -0.23 21.09 -16.27
CA GLU A 490 0.25 22.03 -17.27
C GLU A 490 -0.77 22.22 -18.41
N ASP A 491 -0.65 23.33 -19.13
CA ASP A 491 -1.51 23.62 -20.28
C ASP A 491 -1.50 22.49 -21.31
N GLY A 492 -2.68 21.96 -21.63
CA GLY A 492 -2.87 20.87 -22.58
C GLY A 492 -2.94 19.48 -21.94
N TRP A 493 -2.72 19.36 -20.63
CA TRP A 493 -2.90 18.12 -19.85
C TRP A 493 -4.12 18.20 -18.94
N TYR A 494 -4.63 17.02 -18.58
CA TYR A 494 -5.90 16.87 -17.91
C TYR A 494 -5.95 15.55 -17.15
N GLY A 495 -6.85 15.45 -16.17
CA GLY A 495 -7.06 14.25 -15.37
C GLY A 495 -6.56 14.42 -13.93
N LEU A 496 -6.73 13.35 -13.15
CA LEU A 496 -6.38 13.37 -11.72
C LEU A 496 -4.86 13.41 -11.51
N ARG A 497 -4.12 12.79 -12.42
CA ARG A 497 -2.66 12.67 -12.45
C ARG A 497 -2.04 13.35 -13.67
N CYS A 498 -2.78 14.25 -14.32
CA CYS A 498 -2.38 14.86 -15.59
C CYS A 498 -2.03 13.82 -16.67
N GLU A 499 -2.72 12.68 -16.62
CA GLU A 499 -2.43 11.52 -17.44
C GLU A 499 -3.05 11.60 -18.84
N PHE A 500 -3.98 12.53 -19.06
CA PHE A 500 -4.66 12.71 -20.34
C PHE A 500 -4.26 14.01 -21.03
N VAL A 501 -4.36 14.00 -22.35
CA VAL A 501 -4.43 15.24 -23.13
C VAL A 501 -5.76 15.93 -22.83
N ARG A 502 -5.78 17.27 -22.93
CA ARG A 502 -6.98 18.08 -22.80
C ARG A 502 -8.13 17.46 -23.60
N PRO A 503 -9.30 17.22 -22.97
CA PRO A 503 -10.39 16.53 -23.63
C PRO A 503 -10.94 17.34 -24.80
N CYS A 504 -11.57 16.64 -25.73
CA CYS A 504 -12.22 17.26 -26.87
C CYS A 504 -13.27 18.28 -26.42
N PRO A 505 -13.24 19.53 -26.92
CA PRO A 505 -14.22 20.55 -26.53
C PRO A 505 -15.61 20.28 -27.12
N TRP A 506 -15.66 19.51 -28.21
CA TRP A 506 -16.89 19.12 -28.91
C TRP A 506 -16.80 17.64 -29.27
N ILE A 507 -17.86 16.91 -28.97
CA ILE A 507 -18.03 15.51 -29.37
C ILE A 507 -19.28 15.37 -30.22
N ASN A 508 -19.21 14.52 -31.24
CA ASN A 508 -20.32 14.24 -32.14
C ASN A 508 -20.53 12.73 -32.23
N LEU A 509 -21.75 12.30 -32.55
CA LEU A 509 -21.97 10.89 -32.93
C LEU A 509 -21.26 10.61 -34.26
N ASP A 510 -20.64 9.43 -34.36
CA ASP A 510 -20.06 8.94 -35.60
C ASP A 510 -21.18 8.73 -36.64
N ALA A 511 -21.11 9.43 -37.77
CA ALA A 511 -22.11 9.33 -38.82
C ALA A 511 -22.21 7.92 -39.46
N ARG A 512 -21.23 7.04 -39.23
CA ARG A 512 -21.20 5.64 -39.68
C ARG A 512 -22.00 4.72 -38.75
N THR A 513 -22.24 5.15 -37.52
CA THR A 513 -22.91 4.37 -36.48
C THR A 513 -24.38 4.72 -36.36
N ASP A 514 -25.16 3.87 -35.69
CA ASP A 514 -26.54 4.20 -35.40
C ASP A 514 -26.62 5.36 -34.39
N LYS A 515 -27.76 6.05 -34.38
CA LYS A 515 -28.04 7.03 -33.33
C LYS A 515 -28.50 6.32 -32.07
N PHE A 516 -28.43 7.00 -30.93
CA PHE A 516 -29.10 6.59 -29.69
C PHE A 516 -30.62 6.47 -29.93
N ALA A 517 -31.08 5.25 -30.22
CA ALA A 517 -32.49 4.97 -30.48
C ALA A 517 -33.24 4.82 -29.15
N SER A 518 -34.14 5.74 -28.83
CA SER A 518 -34.98 5.65 -27.63
C SER A 518 -36.37 6.24 -27.89
N THR A 519 -37.19 6.37 -26.83
CA THR A 519 -38.46 7.12 -26.90
C THR A 519 -38.28 8.63 -27.08
N ARG A 520 -37.07 9.14 -26.80
CA ARG A 520 -36.62 10.51 -27.00
C ARG A 520 -35.58 10.58 -28.13
N ASP A 521 -35.63 11.65 -28.92
CA ASP A 521 -34.60 11.98 -29.90
C ASP A 521 -33.41 12.63 -29.19
N TRP A 522 -32.26 11.94 -29.18
CA TRP A 522 -31.04 12.45 -28.56
C TRP A 522 -30.24 13.32 -29.53
N ALA A 523 -29.55 14.31 -28.97
CA ALA A 523 -28.63 15.15 -29.71
C ALA A 523 -27.51 14.36 -30.40
N SER A 524 -27.06 14.89 -31.55
CA SER A 524 -25.91 14.32 -32.27
C SER A 524 -24.58 15.05 -32.02
N SER A 525 -24.60 16.15 -31.26
CA SER A 525 -23.43 16.99 -30.99
C SER A 525 -23.53 17.59 -29.60
N TYR A 526 -22.46 17.46 -28.82
CA TYR A 526 -22.37 17.93 -27.44
C TYR A 526 -21.12 18.78 -27.27
N GLN A 527 -21.22 19.80 -26.41
CA GLN A 527 -20.13 20.72 -26.11
C GLN A 527 -19.74 20.60 -24.64
N SER A 528 -18.43 20.61 -24.34
CA SER A 528 -17.95 20.69 -22.96
C SER A 528 -18.25 22.06 -22.37
N ILE A 529 -18.68 22.12 -21.11
CA ILE A 529 -18.93 23.39 -20.43
C ILE A 529 -17.61 23.93 -19.87
N GLU A 530 -17.27 25.17 -20.20
CA GLU A 530 -16.18 25.91 -19.56
C GLU A 530 -16.75 26.97 -18.62
N LEU A 531 -16.30 26.97 -17.36
CA LEU A 531 -16.49 28.08 -16.44
C LEU A 531 -15.52 29.22 -16.80
N GLY A 532 -15.86 30.45 -16.42
CA GLY A 532 -15.02 31.62 -16.66
C GLY A 532 -13.56 31.38 -16.19
N LYS A 533 -12.60 31.78 -17.03
CA LYS A 533 -11.15 31.46 -16.95
C LYS A 533 -10.71 30.12 -17.57
N GLY A 534 -11.60 29.43 -18.30
CA GLY A 534 -11.24 28.24 -19.08
C GLY A 534 -11.16 26.94 -18.27
N SER A 535 -11.64 26.92 -17.02
CA SER A 535 -11.75 25.68 -16.24
C SER A 535 -13.00 24.91 -16.68
N LEU A 536 -12.85 23.64 -17.03
CA LEU A 536 -13.98 22.80 -17.44
C LEU A 536 -14.90 22.50 -16.25
N VAL A 537 -16.19 22.31 -16.52
CA VAL A 537 -17.10 21.67 -15.57
C VAL A 537 -16.82 20.19 -15.57
N GLU A 538 -16.62 19.62 -14.38
CA GLU A 538 -16.17 18.25 -14.24
C GLU A 538 -17.09 17.43 -13.33
N ALA A 539 -17.22 16.15 -13.67
CA ALA A 539 -17.72 15.10 -12.81
C ALA A 539 -16.62 14.05 -12.68
N TYR A 540 -16.12 13.80 -11.46
CA TYR A 540 -15.03 12.81 -11.24
C TYR A 540 -13.77 13.09 -12.07
N HIS A 541 -13.34 14.36 -12.13
CA HIS A 541 -12.18 14.81 -12.91
C HIS A 541 -12.27 14.43 -14.40
N ARG A 542 -13.50 14.47 -14.92
CA ARG A 542 -13.83 14.27 -16.34
C ARG A 542 -14.80 15.36 -16.77
N PRO A 543 -14.67 15.89 -18.00
CA PRO A 543 -15.53 16.94 -18.51
C PRO A 543 -16.99 16.51 -18.58
N VAL A 544 -17.89 17.45 -18.34
CA VAL A 544 -19.33 17.30 -18.61
C VAL A 544 -19.64 17.92 -19.97
N TYR A 545 -20.32 17.15 -20.81
CA TYR A 545 -20.77 17.58 -22.13
C TYR A 545 -22.28 17.79 -22.14
N ILE A 546 -22.73 18.86 -22.78
CA ILE A 546 -24.16 19.19 -22.88
C ILE A 546 -24.59 19.50 -24.31
N HIS A 547 -25.88 19.30 -24.56
CA HIS A 547 -26.60 19.81 -25.71
C HIS A 547 -27.94 20.39 -25.26
N GLU A 548 -28.29 21.59 -25.73
CA GLU A 548 -29.61 22.16 -25.46
C GLU A 548 -30.66 21.55 -26.41
N TYR A 549 -31.53 20.70 -25.87
CA TYR A 549 -32.59 20.05 -26.63
C TYR A 549 -33.78 21.00 -26.90
N SER A 550 -34.15 21.76 -25.87
CA SER A 550 -35.16 22.83 -25.93
C SER A 550 -34.84 23.85 -24.83
N ASP A 551 -35.46 25.04 -24.87
CA ASP A 551 -35.23 26.10 -23.87
C ASP A 551 -35.26 25.55 -22.43
N GLY A 552 -34.08 25.41 -21.81
CA GLY A 552 -33.90 24.93 -20.44
C GLY A 552 -33.89 23.39 -20.23
N GLU A 553 -33.99 22.59 -21.29
CA GLU A 553 -33.76 21.13 -21.23
C GLU A 553 -32.47 20.76 -21.96
N TYR A 554 -31.62 19.99 -21.29
CA TYR A 554 -30.31 19.59 -21.82
C TYR A 554 -30.20 18.07 -21.89
N ASP A 555 -29.54 17.58 -22.93
CA ASP A 555 -28.98 16.24 -22.94
C ASP A 555 -27.55 16.34 -22.37
N VAL A 556 -27.22 15.47 -21.43
CA VAL A 556 -25.99 15.55 -20.63
C VAL A 556 -25.22 14.24 -20.76
N VAL A 557 -23.96 14.32 -21.19
CA VAL A 557 -22.99 13.21 -21.12
C VAL A 557 -22.00 13.52 -20.01
N MET A 558 -21.91 12.63 -19.02
CA MET A 558 -21.11 12.82 -17.83
C MET A 558 -20.47 11.52 -17.37
N PHE A 559 -19.39 11.60 -16.61
CA PHE A 559 -18.76 10.44 -16.00
C PHE A 559 -19.36 10.18 -14.61
N THR A 560 -19.77 8.94 -14.32
CA THR A 560 -20.45 8.55 -13.06
C THR A 560 -19.50 7.98 -12.02
N GLY A 561 -18.22 7.77 -12.36
CA GLY A 561 -17.17 7.22 -11.50
C GLY A 561 -16.51 5.98 -12.10
N GLY A 562 -17.27 5.11 -12.78
CA GLY A 562 -16.74 3.97 -13.53
C GLY A 562 -17.10 3.98 -15.02
N ARG A 563 -18.13 4.73 -15.41
CA ARG A 563 -18.68 4.74 -16.78
C ARG A 563 -19.08 6.14 -17.22
N TRP A 564 -19.14 6.35 -18.53
CA TRP A 564 -19.85 7.48 -19.11
C TRP A 564 -21.34 7.18 -19.13
N ALA A 565 -22.15 8.20 -18.86
CA ALA A 565 -23.59 8.11 -18.87
C ALA A 565 -24.19 9.23 -19.73
N LEU A 566 -25.22 8.89 -20.49
CA LEU A 566 -26.06 9.86 -21.21
C LEU A 566 -27.43 9.93 -20.51
N THR A 567 -27.82 11.14 -20.12
CA THR A 567 -29.11 11.41 -19.46
C THR A 567 -29.70 12.73 -19.93
N SER A 568 -30.97 12.97 -19.60
CA SER A 568 -31.61 14.27 -19.75
C SER A 568 -31.50 15.05 -18.44
N SER A 569 -31.32 16.36 -18.52
CA SER A 569 -31.31 17.24 -17.36
C SER A 569 -32.58 17.07 -16.51
N VAL A 570 -33.73 16.73 -17.11
CA VAL A 570 -34.99 16.47 -16.40
C VAL A 570 -34.87 15.36 -15.35
N PHE A 571 -33.96 14.41 -15.54
CA PHE A 571 -33.68 13.33 -14.58
C PHE A 571 -32.59 13.68 -13.57
N LEU A 572 -31.96 14.85 -13.65
CA LEU A 572 -31.05 15.32 -12.63
C LEU A 572 -31.88 15.88 -11.46
N PRO A 573 -31.67 15.44 -10.20
CA PRO A 573 -32.47 15.81 -9.03
C PRO A 573 -32.65 17.32 -8.77
N LEU A 574 -31.88 18.18 -9.43
CA LEU A 574 -31.89 19.64 -9.26
C LEU A 574 -32.33 20.45 -10.49
N ALA A 575 -32.51 19.86 -11.68
CA ALA A 575 -32.83 20.63 -12.89
C ALA A 575 -34.23 21.25 -12.89
N GLY A 576 -35.15 20.79 -12.03
CA GLY A 576 -36.50 21.36 -11.93
C GLY A 576 -36.63 22.60 -11.03
N ARG A 577 -35.64 22.91 -10.17
CA ARG A 577 -35.77 23.94 -9.12
C ARG A 577 -34.43 24.50 -8.62
N ILE A 578 -33.53 24.97 -9.49
CA ILE A 578 -32.62 26.03 -9.02
C ILE A 578 -33.48 27.29 -8.99
N PRO A 579 -33.88 27.78 -7.80
CA PRO A 579 -34.84 28.86 -7.75
C PRO A 579 -34.10 30.10 -8.26
N SER A 580 -34.69 30.79 -9.24
CA SER A 580 -34.08 31.91 -9.98
C SER A 580 -33.62 33.09 -9.09
N ASN A 581 -33.97 33.07 -7.81
CA ASN A 581 -33.54 33.98 -6.77
C ASN A 581 -32.29 33.54 -5.98
N ALA A 582 -31.85 32.28 -6.07
CA ALA A 582 -30.52 31.85 -5.60
C ALA A 582 -29.39 32.27 -6.57
N LEU A 583 -29.77 32.77 -7.75
CA LEU A 583 -28.92 33.26 -8.84
C LEU A 583 -28.81 34.79 -8.89
N SER A 584 -29.03 35.44 -7.75
CA SER A 584 -29.30 36.88 -7.62
C SER A 584 -28.10 37.82 -7.88
N ASP A 585 -27.03 37.39 -8.57
CA ASP A 585 -25.93 38.28 -8.96
C ASP A 585 -25.63 38.18 -10.47
N GLY A 586 -26.64 38.43 -11.31
CA GLY A 586 -26.48 39.04 -12.63
C GLY A 586 -25.60 38.34 -13.67
N HIS A 587 -25.33 37.03 -13.53
CA HIS A 587 -24.70 36.23 -14.57
C HIS A 587 -25.74 35.32 -15.23
N ASP A 588 -26.28 35.80 -16.35
CA ASP A 588 -27.28 35.13 -17.20
C ASP A 588 -26.76 33.86 -17.94
N ASP A 589 -25.71 33.21 -17.44
CA ASP A 589 -25.12 32.06 -18.12
C ASP A 589 -25.60 30.76 -17.49
N VAL A 590 -26.52 30.08 -18.17
CA VAL A 590 -27.08 28.77 -17.77
C VAL A 590 -25.98 27.71 -17.57
N GLY A 591 -24.81 27.89 -18.20
CA GLY A 591 -23.63 27.06 -17.95
C GLY A 591 -23.13 27.12 -16.51
N SER A 592 -23.38 28.21 -15.78
CA SER A 592 -22.95 28.37 -14.39
C SER A 592 -23.77 27.51 -13.41
N ASP A 593 -25.06 27.30 -13.67
CA ASP A 593 -25.95 26.51 -12.83
C ASP A 593 -25.64 25.02 -12.87
N ILE A 594 -25.56 24.49 -14.08
CA ILE A 594 -25.16 23.10 -14.33
C ILE A 594 -23.74 22.89 -13.83
N GLY A 595 -22.85 23.86 -14.09
CA GLY A 595 -21.49 23.85 -13.57
C GLY A 595 -21.42 23.75 -12.04
N ASN A 596 -22.20 24.58 -11.34
CA ASN A 596 -22.27 24.56 -9.88
C ASN A 596 -22.87 23.24 -9.36
N TYR A 597 -23.88 22.68 -10.03
CA TYR A 597 -24.44 21.38 -9.68
C TYR A 597 -23.37 20.29 -9.74
N PHE A 598 -22.67 20.17 -10.86
CA PHE A 598 -21.64 19.14 -11.02
C PHE A 598 -20.47 19.33 -10.06
N LYS A 599 -20.06 20.57 -9.83
CA LYS A 599 -18.95 20.90 -8.94
C LYS A 599 -19.27 20.65 -7.46
N HIS A 600 -20.49 20.93 -7.02
CA HIS A 600 -20.81 21.02 -5.59
C HIS A 600 -21.91 20.09 -5.10
N ALA A 601 -22.69 19.46 -5.98
CA ALA A 601 -23.85 18.66 -5.57
C ALA A 601 -23.88 17.26 -6.19
N PHE A 602 -23.35 17.11 -7.41
CA PHE A 602 -23.38 15.86 -8.14
C PHE A 602 -22.55 14.78 -7.45
N HIS A 603 -23.17 13.62 -7.35
CA HIS A 603 -22.54 12.39 -6.89
C HIS A 603 -23.28 11.24 -7.56
N GLY A 604 -22.59 10.34 -8.25
CA GLY A 604 -23.23 9.26 -9.02
C GLY A 604 -24.16 8.44 -8.15
N TYR A 605 -23.72 8.06 -6.95
CA TYR A 605 -24.49 7.28 -5.98
C TYR A 605 -25.82 7.93 -5.57
N LYS A 606 -25.81 9.24 -5.27
CA LYS A 606 -27.05 9.93 -4.89
C LYS A 606 -28.07 9.89 -6.01
N GLY A 607 -27.58 10.00 -7.24
CA GLY A 607 -28.39 9.81 -8.41
C GLY A 607 -29.14 8.48 -8.33
N PHE A 608 -28.43 7.37 -8.18
CA PHE A 608 -29.04 6.05 -8.05
C PHE A 608 -30.07 5.97 -6.91
N SER A 609 -29.80 6.61 -5.77
CA SER A 609 -30.71 6.57 -4.61
C SER A 609 -31.94 7.49 -4.70
N THR A 610 -31.93 8.55 -5.53
CA THR A 610 -32.94 9.63 -5.45
C THR A 610 -33.41 10.21 -6.80
N ASN A 611 -33.61 9.37 -7.81
CA ASN A 611 -34.22 9.67 -9.12
C ASN A 611 -33.29 10.02 -10.29
N LEU A 612 -31.98 9.76 -10.23
CA LEU A 612 -31.18 9.78 -11.46
C LEU A 612 -31.55 8.56 -12.29
N SER A 613 -32.19 8.82 -13.42
CA SER A 613 -32.35 7.86 -14.50
C SER A 613 -31.35 8.21 -15.57
N VAL A 614 -30.42 7.31 -15.88
CA VAL A 614 -29.61 7.41 -17.09
C VAL A 614 -30.26 6.59 -18.20
N ALA A 615 -30.11 7.02 -19.46
CA ALA A 615 -30.67 6.33 -20.61
C ALA A 615 -29.67 5.34 -21.21
N PHE A 616 -28.39 5.72 -21.21
CA PHE A 616 -27.31 4.89 -21.72
C PHE A 616 -26.09 4.95 -20.82
N LEU A 617 -25.36 3.84 -20.79
CA LEU A 617 -24.08 3.69 -20.12
C LEU A 617 -23.03 3.22 -21.11
N SER A 618 -21.78 3.67 -20.96
CA SER A 618 -20.66 3.13 -21.73
C SER A 618 -20.15 1.80 -21.16
N ASP A 619 -19.20 1.18 -21.86
CA ASP A 619 -18.29 0.20 -21.27
C ASP A 619 -17.61 0.74 -20.00
N TYR A 620 -17.20 -0.18 -19.13
CA TYR A 620 -16.47 0.12 -17.90
C TYR A 620 -15.09 0.72 -18.22
N MET A 621 -14.72 1.75 -17.48
CA MET A 621 -13.43 2.40 -17.60
C MET A 621 -12.58 2.11 -16.36
N GLU A 622 -11.50 1.36 -16.55
CA GLU A 622 -10.54 1.07 -15.48
C GLU A 622 -9.56 2.24 -15.31
N MET A 623 -9.66 2.96 -14.19
CA MET A 623 -8.78 4.10 -13.90
C MET A 623 -7.31 3.66 -13.83
N GLY A 624 -6.40 4.51 -14.32
CA GLY A 624 -4.96 4.24 -14.28
C GLY A 624 -4.45 3.26 -15.34
N THR A 625 -5.34 2.66 -16.13
CA THR A 625 -4.96 1.81 -17.27
C THR A 625 -5.01 2.58 -18.59
N HIS A 626 -4.48 1.97 -19.66
CA HIS A 626 -4.58 2.49 -21.02
C HIS A 626 -6.01 2.54 -21.56
N LEU A 627 -6.97 1.90 -20.88
CA LEU A 627 -8.40 1.97 -21.20
C LEU A 627 -9.07 3.22 -20.60
N SER A 628 -8.38 3.93 -19.71
CA SER A 628 -8.88 5.18 -19.17
C SER A 628 -8.81 6.30 -20.21
N SER A 629 -9.87 7.10 -20.28
CA SER A 629 -9.97 8.22 -21.22
C SER A 629 -10.56 9.45 -20.52
N SER A 630 -10.14 10.64 -20.97
CA SER A 630 -10.75 11.91 -20.57
C SER A 630 -12.05 12.22 -21.31
N SER A 631 -12.44 11.41 -22.32
CA SER A 631 -13.59 11.66 -23.19
C SER A 631 -14.36 10.37 -23.49
N PRO A 632 -15.69 10.42 -23.75
CA PRO A 632 -16.49 9.26 -24.15
C PRO A 632 -16.19 8.71 -25.56
N VAL A 633 -15.23 9.30 -26.28
CA VAL A 633 -14.85 8.91 -27.64
C VAL A 633 -14.31 7.49 -27.66
N GLY A 634 -14.81 6.67 -28.59
CA GLY A 634 -14.36 5.29 -28.82
C GLY A 634 -14.90 4.23 -27.84
N PHE A 635 -15.80 4.58 -26.92
CA PHE A 635 -16.46 3.61 -26.06
C PHE A 635 -17.72 3.04 -26.71
N SER A 636 -17.99 1.75 -26.47
CA SER A 636 -19.29 1.14 -26.76
C SER A 636 -20.33 1.59 -25.75
N TRP A 637 -21.60 1.60 -26.16
CA TRP A 637 -22.72 2.04 -25.34
C TRP A 637 -23.78 0.95 -25.20
N PHE A 638 -24.53 1.01 -24.10
CA PHE A 638 -25.58 0.07 -23.73
C PHE A 638 -26.78 0.85 -23.22
N PHE A 639 -27.98 0.30 -23.42
CA PHE A 639 -29.16 0.80 -22.72
C PHE A 639 -28.98 0.62 -21.21
N ALA A 640 -29.33 1.64 -20.44
CA ALA A 640 -29.51 1.47 -19.00
C ALA A 640 -30.87 0.83 -18.74
N GLU A 641 -30.89 -0.32 -18.09
CA GLU A 641 -32.15 -0.95 -17.68
C GLU A 641 -32.75 -0.17 -16.51
N GLU A 642 -34.07 0.07 -16.57
CA GLU A 642 -34.78 0.75 -15.50
C GLU A 642 -34.70 -0.10 -14.22
N ALA A 643 -34.37 0.53 -13.09
CA ALA A 643 -34.38 -0.12 -11.79
C ALA A 643 -35.77 -0.72 -11.53
N ILE A 644 -35.87 -2.05 -11.46
CA ILE A 644 -37.16 -2.74 -11.29
C ILE A 644 -37.76 -2.46 -9.90
N THR A 645 -36.93 -2.06 -8.92
CA THR A 645 -37.35 -1.67 -7.56
C THR A 645 -36.48 -0.52 -7.02
N ASP A 646 -36.99 0.25 -6.05
CA ASP A 646 -36.33 1.42 -5.41
C ASP A 646 -34.93 1.13 -4.82
N ASN A 647 -34.51 -0.15 -4.74
CA ASN A 647 -33.21 -0.59 -4.21
C ASN A 647 -32.36 -1.37 -5.22
N GLN A 648 -32.83 -1.58 -6.45
CA GLN A 648 -32.04 -2.23 -7.51
C GLN A 648 -31.37 -1.16 -8.36
N ASN A 649 -30.09 -1.34 -8.63
CA ASN A 649 -29.36 -0.44 -9.52
C ASN A 649 -29.74 -0.73 -10.98
N GLN A 650 -29.51 0.25 -11.86
CA GLN A 650 -29.75 0.08 -13.31
C GLN A 650 -28.81 -0.99 -13.87
N GLY A 651 -29.38 -2.02 -14.51
CA GLY A 651 -28.65 -3.09 -15.19
C GLY A 651 -28.21 -2.73 -16.61
N PHE A 652 -27.46 -3.63 -17.25
CA PHE A 652 -27.02 -3.47 -18.64
C PHE A 652 -28.02 -4.09 -19.60
N GLY A 653 -28.57 -3.26 -20.48
CA GLY A 653 -29.40 -3.71 -21.59
C GLY A 653 -28.56 -4.12 -22.81
N ASN A 654 -29.22 -4.19 -23.96
CA ASN A 654 -28.55 -4.51 -25.22
C ASN A 654 -27.50 -3.44 -25.59
N GLY A 655 -26.36 -3.89 -26.10
CA GLY A 655 -25.37 -3.00 -26.71
C GLY A 655 -25.95 -2.28 -27.93
N ILE A 656 -25.50 -1.04 -28.14
CA ILE A 656 -25.82 -0.22 -29.29
C ILE A 656 -24.54 0.13 -30.04
N SER A 657 -24.65 0.25 -31.36
CA SER A 657 -23.51 0.50 -32.26
C SER A 657 -23.03 1.95 -32.23
N THR A 658 -23.70 2.83 -31.49
CA THR A 658 -23.41 4.26 -31.41
C THR A 658 -22.03 4.52 -30.81
N GLU A 659 -21.23 5.34 -31.50
CA GLU A 659 -19.92 5.79 -31.01
C GLU A 659 -19.82 7.31 -31.04
N PHE A 660 -19.03 7.87 -30.11
CA PHE A 660 -18.65 9.28 -30.15
C PHE A 660 -17.32 9.48 -30.88
N LEU A 661 -17.22 10.57 -31.64
CA LEU A 661 -16.02 11.10 -32.25
C LEU A 661 -15.71 12.50 -31.70
N CYS A 662 -14.43 12.81 -31.61
CA CYS A 662 -13.96 14.16 -31.36
C CYS A 662 -14.22 15.03 -32.58
N ARG A 663 -15.03 16.08 -32.46
CA ARG A 663 -15.31 16.99 -33.60
C ARG A 663 -14.12 17.89 -33.93
N ALA A 664 -13.29 18.19 -32.94
CA ALA A 664 -12.12 19.03 -33.10
C ALA A 664 -11.03 18.27 -33.87
N CYS A 665 -10.70 18.70 -35.08
CA CYS A 665 -9.65 18.08 -35.88
C CYS A 665 -8.27 18.69 -35.61
N ASP A 666 -7.24 17.88 -35.84
CA ASP A 666 -5.85 18.33 -35.94
C ASP A 666 -5.08 17.48 -36.97
N GLU A 667 -3.88 17.91 -37.38
CA GLU A 667 -3.14 17.22 -38.44
C GLU A 667 -2.52 15.87 -38.02
N SER A 668 -2.52 15.54 -36.73
CA SER A 668 -1.73 14.45 -36.14
C SER A 668 -2.55 13.38 -35.43
N SER A 669 -3.37 13.75 -34.46
CA SER A 669 -4.07 12.85 -33.54
C SER A 669 -5.50 12.56 -34.01
N ASN A 670 -6.17 13.58 -34.58
CA ASN A 670 -7.53 13.45 -35.09
C ASN A 670 -7.69 14.09 -36.49
N PRO A 671 -7.08 13.49 -37.54
CA PRO A 671 -7.12 14.03 -38.88
C PRO A 671 -8.48 13.85 -39.55
N CYS A 672 -8.82 14.78 -40.44
CA CYS A 672 -9.98 14.64 -41.31
C CYS A 672 -9.81 13.46 -42.29
N LEU A 673 -10.88 12.71 -42.51
CA LEU A 673 -10.91 11.55 -43.40
C LEU A 673 -11.27 11.97 -44.85
N TYR A 674 -11.04 11.05 -45.81
CA TYR A 674 -11.33 11.20 -47.25
C TYR A 674 -10.97 12.57 -47.87
N ASP A 675 -9.70 12.96 -47.74
CA ASP A 675 -9.17 14.23 -48.27
C ASP A 675 -9.81 15.50 -47.68
N GLY A 676 -10.51 15.37 -46.55
CA GLY A 676 -10.94 16.51 -45.75
C GLY A 676 -9.75 17.33 -45.26
N LYS A 677 -9.94 18.65 -45.12
CA LYS A 677 -8.91 19.55 -44.60
C LYS A 677 -9.34 20.12 -43.26
N CYS A 678 -8.46 20.04 -42.27
CA CYS A 678 -8.71 20.68 -40.99
C CYS A 678 -8.53 22.19 -41.10
N SER A 679 -9.58 22.96 -40.82
CA SER A 679 -9.58 24.43 -40.81
C SER A 679 -10.21 24.91 -39.51
N ASP A 680 -9.44 25.63 -38.70
CA ASP A 680 -9.90 26.18 -37.41
C ASP A 680 -10.47 25.11 -36.45
N GLY A 681 -9.88 23.92 -36.45
CA GLY A 681 -10.33 22.79 -35.64
C GLY A 681 -11.60 22.11 -36.15
N ALA A 682 -12.11 22.46 -37.34
CA ALA A 682 -13.23 21.77 -37.98
C ALA A 682 -12.83 21.19 -39.34
N CYS A 683 -13.33 20.00 -39.67
CA CYS A 683 -13.07 19.40 -40.97
C CYS A 683 -13.91 20.04 -42.07
N VAL A 684 -13.22 20.49 -43.12
CA VAL A 684 -13.82 20.90 -44.39
C VAL A 684 -13.75 19.71 -45.34
N CYS A 685 -14.89 19.04 -45.52
CA CYS A 685 -15.01 17.83 -46.31
C CYS A 685 -14.81 18.06 -47.80
N SER A 686 -14.18 17.08 -48.46
CA SER A 686 -14.03 17.04 -49.91
C SER A 686 -15.39 16.82 -50.59
N LEU A 687 -15.49 17.07 -51.90
CA LEU A 687 -16.74 16.91 -52.65
C LEU A 687 -17.31 15.49 -52.42
N ASP A 688 -18.57 15.40 -51.99
CA ASP A 688 -19.34 14.18 -51.72
C ASP A 688 -19.01 13.39 -50.44
N SER A 689 -18.01 13.79 -49.64
CA SER A 689 -17.83 13.27 -48.27
C SER A 689 -18.63 14.10 -47.25
N PHE A 690 -19.08 13.47 -46.16
CA PHE A 690 -19.80 14.15 -45.09
C PHE A 690 -19.51 13.51 -43.73
N GLY A 691 -19.94 14.18 -42.66
CA GLY A 691 -19.63 13.80 -41.28
C GLY A 691 -18.89 14.91 -40.54
N SER A 692 -18.66 14.72 -39.24
CA SER A 692 -17.94 15.73 -38.43
C SER A 692 -16.43 15.75 -38.71
N LEU A 693 -15.89 14.59 -39.08
CA LEU A 693 -14.51 14.35 -39.52
C LEU A 693 -14.44 13.90 -40.98
N CYS A 694 -15.52 14.09 -41.74
CA CYS A 694 -15.67 13.56 -43.10
C CYS A 694 -15.56 12.04 -43.14
N GLU A 695 -16.11 11.35 -42.14
CA GLU A 695 -16.01 9.91 -41.92
C GLU A 695 -16.87 9.06 -42.86
N ILE A 696 -17.72 9.69 -43.68
CA ILE A 696 -18.49 9.01 -44.73
C ILE A 696 -17.86 9.26 -46.11
N PRO A 697 -17.47 8.19 -46.85
CA PRO A 697 -16.77 8.33 -48.11
C PRO A 697 -17.64 8.90 -49.24
N PRO A 698 -17.03 9.60 -50.20
CA PRO A 698 -17.71 10.04 -51.41
C PRO A 698 -18.18 8.83 -52.24
N GLY A 699 -19.46 8.83 -52.62
CA GLY A 699 -20.03 7.83 -53.55
C GLY A 699 -20.94 6.76 -52.94
N MET A 700 -21.13 6.70 -51.62
CA MET A 700 -22.04 5.71 -51.01
C MET A 700 -23.52 5.98 -51.35
N PHE A 701 -23.88 7.20 -51.79
CA PHE A 701 -25.26 7.59 -52.11
C PHE A 701 -25.74 7.26 -53.54
N MET A 702 -24.87 6.85 -54.47
CA MET A 702 -25.30 6.61 -55.86
C MET A 702 -25.99 5.26 -56.11
N GLY A 703 -26.03 4.35 -55.13
CA GLY A 703 -26.58 2.99 -55.31
C GLY A 703 -28.02 2.75 -54.83
N LEU A 704 -28.63 3.67 -54.06
CA LEU A 704 -29.91 3.43 -53.37
C LEU A 704 -31.14 4.06 -54.05
N PHE A 705 -30.98 4.63 -55.25
CA PHE A 705 -32.07 5.21 -56.06
C PHE A 705 -32.31 4.49 -57.41
N ILE A 706 -31.87 3.24 -57.57
CA ILE A 706 -32.19 2.41 -58.75
C ILE A 706 -33.10 1.24 -58.36
#